data_AF-A0A971IXG8-F1
#
_entry.id   AF-A0A971IXG8-F1
#
_cell.length_a   1.000
_cell.length_b   1.000
_cell.length_c   1.000
_cell.angle_alpha   90.00
_cell.angle_beta   90.00
_cell.angle_gamma   90.00
#
_symmetry.space_group_name_H-M   'P 1'
#
loop_
_entity.id
_entity.type
_entity.pdbx_description
1 polymer ?
#
loop_
_entity_poly.entity_id
_entity_poly.type
_entity_poly.pdbx_seq_one_letter_code
_entity_poly.pdbx_strand_id
1 'polypeptide(L)'
;MSRLARVSKWLCLAAVLLTASFSATAEDVPSRFELVAENQDLALYIDPGTTEVVVQQKQTGLIWSTNPLDRQTAEKVARGAAKNELEAQLIMHYYTPEDLPKTIDNYTESIVHGQFEILPIENGVRVEYELGKRWDDYAYIPVFISQTRLDELLDRIEDANDRNLVRSQYYLISIEPYDGPGVWADVHSFDYVKLLGNTRIVSDDLPLSTAADKRKIANLVVNHVHENRADYERADQVQPEDLEAVRRQPTYVRKSPLRSWDVPKIVEILKRIDYLPGERANDDLEYSIDPPKANQIVFGAAIEYVLDGDCLVVRVPAKDLKYPKDILDDQGAKVSYRLHSVDILPYFGAVGQNESGHIFVPDGSGALIYLNNGKTDRQPYNQPVYGLDNALSIKMERRGYDELVRLPVFGLATERRGHLGLIEDGDTFARIRADIAGRTNSYNSVFARFNVLPTGRAVVYANEYGTADYLNVYQARSYEGDITIRYFLLSGTDADYAGMARRYQTHLVDRYGLSRLEYSRGLPLYLEVIGAIYRERPVFGIPRKVIEPLSTFQETRLMADELVEAGVADLRLRLSGWLAGGLEHDYPVGVKVEKKLGTAGDLSALNAHLEKLGASLFADVGFLNVPERARGFSVRRNASRFLTREIAQVYRIDVATNYYEPQGDLYSYVLSPAVLPGLVDRFTQDLRHLDLRGVSLRYMGEQLNSDFRPDPEDLIDRQQAKAIVLDTVAKMHDEWDLMVTGGFAYLLPHTRHILNVPLESSGFSILDEDVPFYQMVLR
;
A
#
# COMPACT_ATOMS: atom_id res chain seq x y z
N MET A 1 82.90 13.56 -9.80
CA MET A 1 83.07 14.23 -11.11
C MET A 1 82.40 13.33 -12.14
N SER A 2 81.49 13.72 -13.00
CA SER A 2 80.77 14.96 -13.30
C SER A 2 79.78 14.55 -14.38
N ARG A 3 78.50 14.85 -14.24
CA ARG A 3 77.67 15.40 -15.32
C ARG A 3 76.26 15.68 -14.80
N LEU A 4 75.92 16.97 -14.93
CA LEU A 4 74.57 17.51 -15.10
C LEU A 4 73.73 17.74 -13.85
N ALA A 5 74.20 18.70 -13.04
CA ALA A 5 73.33 19.66 -12.38
C ALA A 5 72.89 20.73 -13.40
N ARG A 6 71.60 20.74 -13.77
CA ARG A 6 70.81 21.87 -14.28
C ARG A 6 69.42 21.34 -14.64
N VAL A 7 68.46 21.51 -13.73
CA VAL A 7 67.06 21.95 -13.91
C VAL A 7 66.40 21.76 -12.55
N SER A 8 66.60 22.73 -11.66
CA SER A 8 65.79 22.96 -10.47
C SER A 8 65.30 24.39 -10.61
N LYS A 9 64.00 24.56 -10.91
CA LYS A 9 63.15 25.77 -10.76
C LYS A 9 61.89 25.84 -11.65
N TRP A 10 61.43 24.75 -12.26
CA TRP A 10 60.14 24.72 -13.02
C TRP A 10 59.29 23.49 -12.72
N LEU A 11 59.05 23.17 -11.45
CA LEU A 11 58.20 22.02 -11.06
C LEU A 11 57.40 22.25 -9.76
N CYS A 12 56.96 23.48 -9.51
CA CYS A 12 56.01 23.80 -8.44
C CYS A 12 54.79 24.60 -8.91
N LEU A 13 54.46 24.58 -10.21
CA LEU A 13 53.29 25.30 -10.72
C LEU A 13 52.64 24.57 -11.91
N ALA A 14 52.31 23.28 -11.75
CA ALA A 14 51.50 22.53 -12.73
C ALA A 14 50.82 21.29 -12.11
N ALA A 15 50.40 21.40 -10.85
CA ALA A 15 49.43 20.48 -10.24
C ALA A 15 48.29 21.33 -9.68
N VAL A 16 47.67 22.12 -10.57
CA VAL A 16 46.31 22.59 -10.32
C VAL A 16 45.43 21.35 -10.46
N LEU A 17 44.91 20.93 -9.31
CA LEU A 17 43.77 20.04 -9.14
C LEU A 17 42.75 20.28 -10.27
N LEU A 18 42.67 19.34 -11.21
CA LEU A 18 41.42 19.08 -11.92
C LEU A 18 40.57 18.19 -11.00
N THR A 19 40.17 18.74 -9.85
CA THR A 19 38.88 18.37 -9.28
C THR A 19 37.87 19.03 -10.20
N ALA A 20 37.37 18.28 -11.17
CA ALA A 20 36.13 18.65 -11.84
C ALA A 20 35.05 18.60 -10.76
N SER A 21 34.86 19.70 -10.04
CA SER A 21 33.67 19.95 -9.28
C SER A 21 32.54 19.93 -10.31
N PHE A 22 31.81 18.82 -10.40
CA PHE A 22 30.49 18.82 -10.98
C PHE A 22 29.65 19.77 -10.11
N SER A 23 29.70 21.06 -10.44
CA SER A 23 28.70 21.99 -9.96
C SER A 23 27.44 21.58 -10.71
N ALA A 24 26.62 20.73 -10.10
CA ALA A 24 25.26 20.56 -10.54
C ALA A 24 24.67 21.97 -10.61
N THR A 25 24.21 22.38 -11.79
CA THR A 25 23.39 23.58 -11.90
C THR A 25 22.19 23.35 -11.01
N ALA A 26 21.95 24.23 -10.04
CA ALA A 26 20.79 24.15 -9.17
C ALA A 26 19.54 24.02 -10.06
N GLU A 27 18.70 23.02 -9.77
CA GLU A 27 17.45 22.84 -10.48
C GLU A 27 16.43 23.80 -9.86
N ASP A 28 15.86 24.65 -10.71
CA ASP A 28 14.86 25.61 -10.27
C ASP A 28 13.53 24.90 -9.99
N VAL A 29 13.02 25.08 -8.78
CA VAL A 29 11.66 24.67 -8.42
C VAL A 29 10.67 25.52 -9.25
N PRO A 30 9.73 24.92 -9.99
CA PRO A 30 8.79 25.68 -10.81
C PRO A 30 7.99 26.69 -9.98
N SER A 31 7.71 27.87 -10.54
CA SER A 31 7.09 28.99 -9.81
C SER A 31 5.67 28.74 -9.28
N ARG A 32 5.03 27.63 -9.66
CA ARG A 32 3.70 27.23 -9.16
C ARG A 32 3.75 26.55 -7.79
N PHE A 33 4.93 26.17 -7.33
CA PHE A 33 5.13 25.54 -6.03
C PHE A 33 5.44 26.60 -4.96
N GLU A 34 4.82 26.46 -3.79
CA GLU A 34 4.98 27.33 -2.63
C GLU A 34 5.77 26.62 -1.53
N LEU A 35 6.71 27.32 -0.90
CA LEU A 35 7.51 26.77 0.20
C LEU A 35 6.62 26.58 1.45
N VAL A 36 6.60 25.37 2.00
CA VAL A 36 5.78 25.02 3.18
C VAL A 36 6.61 24.64 4.40
N ALA A 37 7.81 24.09 4.22
CA ALA A 37 8.72 23.77 5.31
C ALA A 37 10.16 23.80 4.83
N GLU A 38 11.10 24.11 5.73
CA GLU A 38 12.53 23.98 5.44
C GLU A 38 13.34 23.74 6.71
N ASN A 39 14.49 23.09 6.57
CA ASN A 39 15.48 22.93 7.62
C ASN A 39 16.89 23.23 7.06
N GLN A 40 17.95 22.77 7.73
CA GLN A 40 19.33 23.02 7.28
C GLN A 40 19.67 22.31 5.95
N ASP A 41 19.05 21.17 5.67
CA ASP A 41 19.41 20.30 4.55
C ASP A 41 18.40 20.34 3.40
N LEU A 42 17.12 20.48 3.71
CA LEU A 42 16.01 20.35 2.77
C LEU A 42 15.07 21.56 2.79
N ALA A 43 14.43 21.81 1.65
CA ALA A 43 13.28 22.70 1.48
C ALA A 43 12.13 21.92 0.82
N LEU A 44 10.93 22.04 1.38
CA LEU A 44 9.72 21.35 0.95
C LEU A 44 8.74 22.35 0.35
N TYR A 45 8.28 22.06 -0.86
CA TYR A 45 7.34 22.90 -1.59
C TYR A 45 6.10 22.09 -1.99
N ILE A 46 4.94 22.74 -2.03
CA ILE A 46 3.69 22.15 -2.51
C ILE A 46 3.06 23.04 -3.59
N ASP A 47 2.47 22.42 -4.61
CA ASP A 47 1.61 23.13 -5.55
C ASP A 47 0.18 23.20 -4.97
N PRO A 48 -0.35 24.39 -4.63
CA PRO A 48 -1.67 24.51 -4.00
C PRO A 48 -2.83 24.10 -4.92
N GLY A 49 -2.62 24.05 -6.24
CA GLY A 49 -3.62 23.65 -7.22
C GLY A 49 -3.63 22.15 -7.52
N THR A 50 -2.51 21.46 -7.32
CA THR A 50 -2.37 20.03 -7.69
C THR A 50 -1.93 19.12 -6.54
N THR A 51 -1.63 19.69 -5.37
CA THR A 51 -1.10 19.03 -4.18
C THR A 51 0.21 18.26 -4.38
N GLU A 52 0.85 18.45 -5.54
CA GLU A 52 2.18 17.91 -5.83
C GLU A 52 3.23 18.48 -4.89
N VAL A 53 4.18 17.65 -4.50
CA VAL A 53 5.25 18.06 -3.61
C VAL A 53 6.61 17.96 -4.31
N VAL A 54 7.44 18.98 -4.09
CA VAL A 54 8.85 19.00 -4.48
C VAL A 54 9.69 19.14 -3.22
N VAL A 55 10.68 18.28 -3.06
CA VAL A 55 11.73 18.44 -2.06
C VAL A 55 13.04 18.82 -2.75
N GLN A 56 13.65 19.91 -2.31
CA GLN A 56 14.94 20.39 -2.78
C GLN A 56 16.01 20.15 -1.73
N GLN A 57 17.12 19.53 -2.14
CA GLN A 57 18.31 19.43 -1.31
C GLN A 57 19.12 20.73 -1.43
N LYS A 58 19.25 21.47 -0.33
CA LYS A 58 19.85 22.81 -0.32
C LYS A 58 21.32 22.83 -0.72
N GLN A 59 22.07 21.79 -0.35
CA GLN A 59 23.51 21.71 -0.60
C GLN A 59 23.85 21.55 -2.09
N THR A 60 23.05 20.76 -2.82
CA THR A 60 23.31 20.41 -4.23
C THR A 60 22.40 21.14 -5.22
N GLY A 61 21.28 21.69 -4.73
CA GLY A 61 20.22 22.27 -5.55
C GLY A 61 19.41 21.23 -6.34
N LEU A 62 19.62 19.93 -6.10
CA LEU A 62 18.83 18.86 -6.74
C LEU A 62 17.42 18.82 -6.16
N ILE A 63 16.44 18.52 -7.02
CA ILE A 63 15.04 18.38 -6.63
C ILE A 63 14.54 16.94 -6.83
N TRP A 64 13.56 16.54 -6.03
CA TRP A 64 12.77 15.33 -6.23
C TRP A 64 11.30 15.72 -6.15
N SER A 65 10.49 15.22 -7.08
CA SER A 65 9.07 15.51 -7.14
C SER A 65 8.26 14.24 -6.95
N THR A 66 7.05 14.38 -6.39
CA THR A 66 6.08 13.28 -6.25
C THR A 66 5.58 12.76 -7.60
N ASN A 67 5.66 13.60 -8.64
CA ASN A 67 5.18 13.32 -9.98
C ASN A 67 6.16 13.90 -11.01
N PRO A 68 6.26 13.36 -12.23
CA PRO A 68 7.23 13.83 -13.21
C PRO A 68 6.85 15.23 -13.72
N LEU A 69 7.73 16.21 -13.53
CA LEU A 69 7.44 17.62 -13.84
C LEU A 69 7.31 17.88 -15.35
N ASP A 70 7.89 17.02 -16.20
CA ASP A 70 7.91 17.14 -17.65
C ASP A 70 6.81 16.33 -18.36
N ARG A 71 5.92 15.65 -17.61
CA ARG A 71 4.87 14.72 -18.11
C ARG A 71 3.99 15.27 -19.21
N GLN A 72 3.72 16.57 -19.22
CA GLN A 72 2.90 17.17 -20.28
C GLN A 72 3.58 17.12 -21.66
N THR A 73 4.90 17.04 -21.70
CA THR A 73 5.70 17.02 -22.94
C THR A 73 6.38 15.67 -23.20
N ALA A 74 6.78 14.96 -22.13
CA ALA A 74 7.53 13.72 -22.24
C ALA A 74 6.64 12.47 -22.33
N GLU A 75 5.40 12.51 -21.84
CA GLU A 75 4.47 11.38 -21.91
C GLU A 75 3.97 11.13 -23.34
N LYS A 76 4.21 9.93 -23.85
CA LYS A 76 3.88 9.53 -25.23
C LYS A 76 3.09 8.22 -25.33
N VAL A 77 3.06 7.43 -24.27
CA VAL A 77 2.52 6.07 -24.17
C VAL A 77 1.10 6.10 -23.58
N ALA A 78 0.95 6.65 -22.37
CA ALA A 78 -0.30 6.68 -21.63
C ALA A 78 -1.34 7.61 -22.27
N ARG A 79 -2.62 7.23 -22.21
CA ARG A 79 -3.78 7.97 -22.75
C ARG A 79 -4.96 7.89 -21.78
N GLY A 80 -5.83 8.91 -21.83
CA GLY A 80 -7.04 8.94 -21.00
C GLY A 80 -6.74 8.81 -19.51
N ALA A 81 -7.47 7.94 -18.81
CA ALA A 81 -7.31 7.70 -17.37
C ALA A 81 -5.86 7.36 -16.98
N ALA A 82 -5.17 6.51 -17.74
CA ALA A 82 -3.77 6.15 -17.45
C ALA A 82 -2.80 7.35 -17.54
N LYS A 83 -3.13 8.38 -18.36
CA LYS A 83 -2.34 9.62 -18.39
C LYS A 83 -2.64 10.49 -17.16
N ASN A 84 -3.90 10.53 -16.72
CA ASN A 84 -4.30 11.29 -15.54
C ASN A 84 -3.72 10.70 -14.25
N GLU A 85 -3.56 9.37 -14.18
CA GLU A 85 -2.92 8.70 -13.04
C GLU A 85 -1.50 9.24 -12.76
N LEU A 86 -0.77 9.76 -13.76
CA LEU A 86 0.56 10.38 -13.59
C LEU A 86 0.54 11.63 -12.70
N GLU A 87 -0.63 12.22 -12.45
CA GLU A 87 -0.84 13.37 -11.56
C GLU A 87 -1.23 12.94 -10.13
N ALA A 88 -1.44 11.64 -9.89
CA ALA A 88 -1.91 11.13 -8.60
C ALA A 88 -0.81 11.13 -7.54
N GLN A 89 -1.14 11.55 -6.32
CA GLN A 89 -0.35 11.32 -5.11
C GLN A 89 -0.64 9.93 -4.52
N LEU A 90 -1.87 9.47 -4.65
CA LEU A 90 -2.32 8.18 -4.15
C LEU A 90 -3.36 7.55 -5.09
N ILE A 91 -3.30 6.23 -5.21
CA ILE A 91 -4.24 5.45 -6.01
C ILE A 91 -4.84 4.35 -5.14
N MET A 92 -6.15 4.40 -4.93
CA MET A 92 -6.89 3.44 -4.14
C MET A 92 -7.54 2.38 -5.03
N HIS A 93 -7.46 1.11 -4.60
CA HIS A 93 -8.04 -0.03 -5.28
C HIS A 93 -9.11 -0.62 -4.37
N TYR A 94 -10.32 -0.77 -4.86
CA TYR A 94 -11.47 -1.22 -4.09
C TYR A 94 -12.31 -2.23 -4.86
N TYR A 95 -13.18 -2.94 -4.15
CA TYR A 95 -14.18 -3.83 -4.73
C TYR A 95 -15.57 -3.20 -4.64
N THR A 96 -16.34 -3.26 -5.72
CA THR A 96 -17.77 -2.90 -5.70
C THR A 96 -18.58 -3.91 -4.89
N PRO A 97 -19.87 -3.64 -4.59
CA PRO A 97 -20.75 -4.61 -3.94
C PRO A 97 -20.84 -5.95 -4.68
N GLU A 98 -20.63 -5.95 -6.00
CA GLU A 98 -20.58 -7.13 -6.88
C GLU A 98 -19.19 -7.76 -6.98
N ASP A 99 -18.26 -7.42 -6.08
CA ASP A 99 -16.89 -7.93 -6.04
C ASP A 99 -16.05 -7.61 -7.30
N LEU A 100 -16.42 -6.56 -8.04
CA LEU A 100 -15.65 -6.09 -9.20
C LEU A 100 -14.51 -5.17 -8.76
N PRO A 101 -13.26 -5.42 -9.18
CA PRO A 101 -12.15 -4.54 -8.86
C PRO A 101 -12.29 -3.21 -9.59
N LYS A 102 -12.04 -2.11 -8.87
CA LYS A 102 -12.06 -0.73 -9.36
C LYS A 102 -10.89 0.04 -8.77
N THR A 103 -10.55 1.14 -9.44
CA THR A 103 -9.47 2.05 -9.07
C THR A 103 -10.04 3.45 -8.96
N ILE A 104 -9.57 4.22 -7.98
CA ILE A 104 -9.90 5.63 -7.78
C ILE A 104 -8.61 6.38 -7.40
N ASP A 105 -8.31 7.49 -8.08
CA ASP A 105 -7.09 8.28 -7.87
C ASP A 105 -7.44 9.69 -7.36
N ASN A 106 -6.58 10.27 -6.51
CA ASN A 106 -6.89 11.57 -5.90
C ASN A 106 -6.89 12.74 -6.91
N TYR A 107 -6.25 12.60 -8.07
CA TYR A 107 -6.22 13.68 -9.05
C TYR A 107 -7.58 13.83 -9.73
N THR A 108 -8.03 12.79 -10.42
CA THR A 108 -9.27 12.80 -11.19
C THR A 108 -10.49 12.95 -10.29
N GLU A 109 -10.43 12.41 -9.08
CA GLU A 109 -11.61 12.21 -8.23
C GLU A 109 -11.69 13.17 -7.04
N SER A 110 -10.64 13.97 -6.80
CA SER A 110 -10.62 14.98 -5.74
C SER A 110 -10.07 16.32 -6.25
N ILE A 111 -8.85 16.38 -6.77
CA ILE A 111 -8.19 17.62 -7.19
C ILE A 111 -8.98 18.34 -8.29
N VAL A 112 -9.40 17.62 -9.33
CA VAL A 112 -10.22 18.17 -10.44
C VAL A 112 -11.55 18.78 -9.94
N HIS A 113 -12.02 18.35 -8.77
CA HIS A 113 -13.28 18.83 -8.17
C HIS A 113 -13.08 19.87 -7.06
N GLY A 114 -11.82 20.19 -6.71
CA GLY A 114 -11.49 21.05 -5.57
C GLY A 114 -11.88 20.44 -4.22
N GLN A 115 -11.90 19.10 -4.13
CA GLN A 115 -12.33 18.36 -2.95
C GLN A 115 -11.14 17.92 -2.07
N PHE A 116 -10.27 18.88 -1.73
CA PHE A 116 -9.10 18.65 -0.88
C PHE A 116 -8.83 19.85 0.01
N GLU A 117 -8.11 19.62 1.11
CA GLU A 117 -7.65 20.66 2.04
C GLU A 117 -6.16 20.46 2.35
N ILE A 118 -5.40 21.56 2.28
CA ILE A 118 -3.97 21.59 2.60
C ILE A 118 -3.83 22.24 3.98
N LEU A 119 -3.33 21.46 4.94
CA LEU A 119 -3.18 21.83 6.34
C LEU A 119 -1.69 21.90 6.70
N PRO A 120 -1.18 23.05 7.20
CA PRO A 120 0.19 23.13 7.67
C PRO A 120 0.38 22.28 8.94
N ILE A 121 1.50 21.55 9.02
CA ILE A 121 1.90 20.78 10.19
C ILE A 121 3.35 21.07 10.55
N GLU A 122 3.81 20.60 11.71
CA GLU A 122 5.21 20.79 12.12
C GLU A 122 6.17 20.18 11.09
N ASN A 123 7.11 20.99 10.61
CA ASN A 123 8.11 20.62 9.59
C ASN A 123 7.50 20.06 8.29
N GLY A 124 6.26 20.38 7.95
CA GLY A 124 5.60 19.75 6.82
C GLY A 124 4.20 20.24 6.47
N VAL A 125 3.50 19.43 5.69
CA VAL A 125 2.12 19.68 5.26
C VAL A 125 1.31 18.38 5.25
N ARG A 126 0.05 18.47 5.65
CA ARG A 126 -0.96 17.41 5.54
C ARG A 126 -1.96 17.78 4.45
N VAL A 127 -2.33 16.84 3.59
CA VAL A 127 -3.37 17.01 2.59
C VAL A 127 -4.47 16.00 2.83
N GLU A 128 -5.69 16.48 3.01
CA GLU A 128 -6.89 15.66 3.14
C GLU A 128 -7.68 15.67 1.85
N TYR A 129 -8.11 14.50 1.39
CA TYR A 129 -8.83 14.32 0.13
C TYR A 129 -10.19 13.69 0.38
N GLU A 130 -11.19 14.22 -0.32
CA GLU A 130 -12.48 13.58 -0.53
C GLU A 130 -12.55 13.12 -2.01
N LEU A 131 -12.49 11.81 -2.24
CA LEU A 131 -12.43 11.22 -3.58
C LEU A 131 -13.79 10.68 -4.01
N GLY A 132 -14.20 11.04 -5.22
CA GLY A 132 -15.51 10.77 -5.78
C GLY A 132 -16.31 12.06 -5.77
N LYS A 133 -16.82 12.44 -6.95
CA LYS A 133 -17.57 13.69 -7.11
C LYS A 133 -18.77 13.71 -6.17
N ARG A 134 -18.72 14.53 -5.11
CA ARG A 134 -19.72 14.57 -4.04
C ARG A 134 -21.07 15.09 -4.53
N TRP A 135 -21.02 16.07 -5.42
CA TRP A 135 -22.18 16.76 -5.94
C TRP A 135 -22.09 16.82 -7.46
N ASP A 136 -23.16 16.41 -8.13
CA ASP A 136 -23.29 16.65 -9.57
C ASP A 136 -23.21 18.14 -9.89
N ASP A 137 -22.76 18.53 -11.09
CA ASP A 137 -22.61 19.95 -11.43
C ASP A 137 -23.95 20.69 -11.37
N TYR A 138 -25.05 20.04 -11.77
CA TYR A 138 -26.37 20.63 -11.68
C TYR A 138 -26.81 20.85 -10.23
N ALA A 139 -26.23 20.16 -9.24
CA ALA A 139 -26.49 20.36 -7.80
C ALA A 139 -26.16 21.80 -7.32
N TYR A 140 -25.37 22.55 -8.09
CA TYR A 140 -25.03 23.94 -7.78
C TYR A 140 -25.88 24.95 -8.55
N ILE A 141 -26.70 24.54 -9.53
CA ILE A 141 -27.41 25.44 -10.43
C ILE A 141 -28.91 25.37 -10.15
N PRO A 142 -29.52 26.42 -9.54
CA PRO A 142 -30.92 26.38 -9.15
C PRO A 142 -31.83 26.14 -10.35
N VAL A 143 -32.87 25.32 -10.15
CA VAL A 143 -33.87 25.00 -11.19
C VAL A 143 -34.91 26.11 -11.25
N PHE A 144 -35.46 26.44 -10.09
CA PHE A 144 -36.34 27.57 -9.84
C PHE A 144 -35.70 28.44 -8.75
N ILE A 145 -35.79 29.75 -8.89
CA ILE A 145 -35.31 30.70 -7.90
C ILE A 145 -36.09 32.01 -8.04
N SER A 146 -36.45 32.63 -6.92
CA SER A 146 -37.21 33.88 -6.96
C SER A 146 -36.38 34.99 -7.61
N GLN A 147 -37.05 35.96 -8.21
CA GLN A 147 -36.35 37.10 -8.85
C GLN A 147 -35.41 37.79 -7.85
N THR A 148 -35.92 38.12 -6.66
CA THR A 148 -35.16 38.75 -5.59
C THR A 148 -33.92 37.93 -5.23
N ARG A 149 -34.06 36.61 -5.06
CA ARG A 149 -32.96 35.76 -4.64
C ARG A 149 -31.87 35.62 -5.69
N LEU A 150 -32.22 35.43 -6.97
CA LEU A 150 -31.20 35.37 -8.02
C LEU A 150 -30.51 36.71 -8.23
N ASP A 151 -31.26 37.82 -8.19
CA ASP A 151 -30.68 39.16 -8.34
C ASP A 151 -29.67 39.44 -7.20
N GLU A 152 -29.97 39.05 -5.95
CA GLU A 152 -29.01 39.09 -4.82
C GLU A 152 -27.75 38.25 -5.09
N LEU A 153 -27.89 37.04 -5.65
CA LEU A 153 -26.74 36.20 -6.00
C LEU A 153 -25.91 36.83 -7.13
N LEU A 154 -26.56 37.41 -8.13
CA LEU A 154 -25.90 38.09 -9.26
C LEU A 154 -25.12 39.32 -8.79
N ASP A 155 -25.62 40.04 -7.80
CA ASP A 155 -24.94 41.21 -7.20
C ASP A 155 -23.67 40.82 -6.43
N ARG A 156 -23.57 39.58 -5.94
CA ARG A 156 -22.34 39.04 -5.34
C ARG A 156 -21.27 38.67 -6.37
N ILE A 157 -21.62 38.58 -7.66
CA ILE A 157 -20.66 38.27 -8.74
C ILE A 157 -20.01 39.56 -9.22
N GLU A 158 -18.72 39.73 -8.94
CA GLU A 158 -17.96 40.93 -9.30
C GLU A 158 -17.80 41.11 -10.82
N ASP A 159 -17.41 40.05 -11.54
CA ASP A 159 -17.17 40.12 -12.98
C ASP A 159 -18.49 40.18 -13.78
N ALA A 160 -18.59 41.18 -14.66
CA ALA A 160 -19.81 41.44 -15.42
C ALA A 160 -20.10 40.35 -16.48
N ASN A 161 -19.08 39.70 -17.05
CA ASN A 161 -19.28 38.62 -18.02
C ASN A 161 -19.77 37.36 -17.32
N ASP A 162 -19.20 37.02 -16.16
CA ASP A 162 -19.64 35.93 -15.31
C ASP A 162 -21.09 36.15 -14.84
N ARG A 163 -21.43 37.37 -14.42
CA ARG A 163 -22.81 37.73 -14.04
C ARG A 163 -23.79 37.54 -15.21
N ASN A 164 -23.42 38.02 -16.39
CA ASN A 164 -24.22 37.86 -17.60
C ASN A 164 -24.33 36.39 -18.02
N LEU A 165 -23.26 35.60 -17.90
CA LEU A 165 -23.25 34.19 -18.20
C LEU A 165 -24.29 33.46 -17.34
N VAL A 166 -24.27 33.66 -16.02
CA VAL A 166 -25.23 33.04 -15.08
C VAL A 166 -26.66 33.50 -15.38
N ARG A 167 -26.91 34.82 -15.47
CA ARG A 167 -28.25 35.37 -15.73
C ARG A 167 -28.84 34.89 -17.06
N SER A 168 -28.00 34.74 -18.09
CA SER A 168 -28.43 34.29 -19.41
C SER A 168 -28.90 32.84 -19.45
N GLN A 169 -28.69 32.05 -18.39
CA GLN A 169 -29.19 30.67 -18.29
C GLN A 169 -30.64 30.57 -17.82
N TYR A 170 -31.29 31.68 -17.51
CA TYR A 170 -32.65 31.69 -16.95
C TYR A 170 -33.64 32.44 -17.85
N TYR A 171 -34.91 32.06 -17.75
CA TYR A 171 -36.05 32.86 -18.20
C TYR A 171 -36.76 33.42 -16.97
N LEU A 172 -36.89 34.73 -16.84
CA LEU A 172 -37.79 35.35 -15.88
C LEU A 172 -39.23 35.14 -16.33
N ILE A 173 -40.05 34.55 -15.46
CA ILE A 173 -41.47 34.33 -15.71
C ILE A 173 -42.32 34.80 -14.53
N SER A 174 -43.59 35.07 -14.81
CA SER A 174 -44.63 35.23 -13.79
C SER A 174 -45.95 34.65 -14.29
N ILE A 175 -46.86 34.36 -13.37
CA ILE A 175 -48.19 33.85 -13.70
C ILE A 175 -49.22 34.96 -13.48
N GLU A 176 -49.99 35.27 -14.51
CA GLU A 176 -51.01 36.32 -14.52
C GLU A 176 -52.39 35.75 -14.87
N PRO A 177 -53.50 36.39 -14.45
CA PRO A 177 -54.83 36.06 -14.96
C PRO A 177 -54.92 36.12 -16.49
N TYR A 178 -55.66 35.18 -17.09
CA TYR A 178 -55.87 35.09 -18.53
C TYR A 178 -57.36 35.14 -18.89
N ASP A 179 -57.77 36.24 -19.51
CA ASP A 179 -59.15 36.50 -19.94
C ASP A 179 -59.35 36.32 -21.47
N GLY A 180 -58.40 35.70 -22.15
CA GLY A 180 -58.47 35.47 -23.61
C GLY A 180 -59.36 34.29 -24.00
N PRO A 181 -59.79 34.19 -25.27
CA PRO A 181 -60.61 33.07 -25.73
C PRO A 181 -59.81 31.76 -25.73
N GLY A 182 -60.37 30.69 -25.15
CA GLY A 182 -59.78 29.34 -25.13
C GLY A 182 -58.69 29.13 -24.08
N VAL A 183 -57.91 28.04 -24.20
CA VAL A 183 -56.77 27.74 -23.32
C VAL A 183 -55.55 28.55 -23.78
N TRP A 184 -54.78 29.13 -22.85
CA TRP A 184 -53.64 29.97 -23.17
C TRP A 184 -52.55 29.24 -23.98
N ALA A 185 -52.26 27.98 -23.63
CA ALA A 185 -51.34 27.10 -24.33
C ALA A 185 -51.98 25.71 -24.53
N ASP A 186 -52.11 25.27 -25.78
CA ASP A 186 -52.48 23.90 -26.11
C ASP A 186 -51.20 23.03 -26.15
N VAL A 187 -51.07 22.18 -25.13
CA VAL A 187 -49.95 21.28 -24.96
C VAL A 187 -50.47 19.85 -25.02
N HIS A 188 -50.22 19.17 -26.14
CA HIS A 188 -50.67 17.78 -26.31
C HIS A 188 -50.12 16.80 -25.24
N SER A 189 -49.05 17.19 -24.56
CA SER A 189 -48.38 16.37 -23.56
C SER A 189 -49.09 16.36 -22.19
N PHE A 190 -49.95 17.35 -21.87
CA PHE A 190 -50.65 17.44 -20.58
C PHE A 190 -51.80 18.47 -20.56
N ASP A 191 -52.74 18.32 -19.61
CA ASP A 191 -53.86 19.23 -19.43
C ASP A 191 -53.43 20.56 -18.76
N TYR A 192 -53.09 21.54 -19.61
CA TYR A 192 -52.71 22.88 -19.17
C TYR A 192 -53.80 23.62 -18.39
N VAL A 193 -55.08 23.31 -18.67
CA VAL A 193 -56.23 23.92 -18.00
C VAL A 193 -56.30 23.44 -16.57
N LYS A 194 -56.06 22.14 -16.34
CA LYS A 194 -55.98 21.58 -14.99
C LYS A 194 -54.86 22.26 -14.17
N LEU A 195 -53.71 22.50 -14.79
CA LEU A 195 -52.51 22.95 -14.09
C LEU A 195 -52.50 24.46 -13.76
N LEU A 196 -52.98 25.31 -14.66
CA LEU A 196 -52.93 26.78 -14.50
C LEU A 196 -54.31 27.45 -14.43
N GLY A 197 -55.41 26.75 -14.70
CA GLY A 197 -56.75 27.33 -14.70
C GLY A 197 -56.85 28.50 -15.70
N ASN A 198 -57.50 29.60 -15.28
CA ASN A 198 -57.58 30.85 -16.06
C ASN A 198 -56.34 31.74 -15.83
N THR A 199 -55.14 31.18 -15.92
CA THR A 199 -53.90 31.95 -15.84
C THR A 199 -52.99 31.66 -17.04
N ARG A 200 -52.04 32.56 -17.28
CA ARG A 200 -51.01 32.45 -18.31
C ARG A 200 -49.64 32.66 -17.70
N ILE A 201 -48.62 32.05 -18.31
CA ILE A 201 -47.24 32.41 -18.03
C ILE A 201 -46.89 33.61 -18.91
N VAL A 202 -46.29 34.64 -18.34
CA VAL A 202 -45.62 35.71 -19.08
C VAL A 202 -44.12 35.60 -18.84
N SER A 203 -43.32 36.10 -19.79
CA SER A 203 -41.87 36.11 -19.67
C SER A 203 -41.30 37.41 -20.22
N ASP A 204 -40.38 37.99 -19.47
CA ASP A 204 -39.66 39.21 -19.87
C ASP A 204 -38.52 38.90 -20.85
N ASP A 205 -38.04 37.65 -20.83
CA ASP A 205 -36.88 37.19 -21.61
C ASP A 205 -37.26 36.50 -22.93
N LEU A 206 -38.51 36.04 -23.06
CA LEU A 206 -38.99 35.32 -24.25
C LEU A 206 -40.33 35.89 -24.70
N PRO A 207 -40.44 36.49 -25.90
CA PRO A 207 -41.72 36.97 -26.42
C PRO A 207 -42.64 35.78 -26.75
N LEU A 208 -43.62 35.50 -25.89
CA LEU A 208 -44.57 34.38 -26.00
C LEU A 208 -45.69 34.63 -27.02
N SER A 209 -45.31 35.09 -28.22
CA SER A 209 -46.24 35.51 -29.28
C SER A 209 -46.76 34.33 -30.12
N THR A 210 -45.99 33.26 -30.25
CA THR A 210 -46.39 32.06 -31.02
C THR A 210 -46.86 30.92 -30.11
N ALA A 211 -47.67 30.00 -30.66
CA ALA A 211 -48.08 28.80 -29.93
C ALA A 211 -46.89 27.91 -29.55
N ALA A 212 -45.82 27.92 -30.34
CA ALA A 212 -44.59 27.16 -30.07
C ALA A 212 -43.84 27.73 -28.86
N ASP A 213 -43.70 29.05 -28.76
CA ASP A 213 -43.01 29.71 -27.63
C ASP A 213 -43.76 29.50 -26.32
N LYS A 214 -45.09 29.64 -26.36
CA LYS A 214 -45.97 29.34 -25.21
C LYS A 214 -45.80 27.89 -24.76
N ARG A 215 -45.86 26.92 -25.69
CA ARG A 215 -45.65 25.49 -25.40
C ARG A 215 -44.25 25.21 -24.85
N LYS A 216 -43.23 25.93 -25.32
CA LYS A 216 -41.85 25.76 -24.87
C LYS A 216 -41.68 26.13 -23.40
N ILE A 217 -42.09 27.34 -22.99
CA ILE A 217 -41.96 27.77 -21.59
C ILE A 217 -42.84 26.92 -20.67
N ALA A 218 -44.00 26.57 -21.17
CA ALA A 218 -44.97 25.72 -20.53
C ALA A 218 -44.42 24.33 -20.18
N ASN A 219 -43.85 23.64 -21.17
CA ASN A 219 -43.20 22.35 -20.99
C ASN A 219 -41.98 22.46 -20.10
N LEU A 220 -41.20 23.55 -20.19
CA LEU A 220 -40.01 23.75 -19.39
C LEU A 220 -40.33 23.73 -17.89
N VAL A 221 -41.34 24.49 -17.46
CA VAL A 221 -41.74 24.55 -16.04
C VAL A 221 -42.22 23.18 -15.54
N VAL A 222 -43.11 22.53 -16.30
CA VAL A 222 -43.67 21.24 -15.88
C VAL A 222 -42.63 20.13 -15.89
N ASN A 223 -41.77 20.09 -16.90
CA ASN A 223 -40.69 19.12 -16.97
C ASN A 223 -39.70 19.30 -15.82
N HIS A 224 -39.37 20.54 -15.44
CA HIS A 224 -38.49 20.76 -14.29
C HIS A 224 -39.08 20.25 -12.99
N VAL A 225 -40.38 20.46 -12.74
CA VAL A 225 -41.03 19.89 -11.54
C VAL A 225 -40.99 18.35 -11.60
N HIS A 226 -41.38 17.77 -12.74
CA HIS A 226 -41.39 16.33 -12.94
C HIS A 226 -40.00 15.69 -12.80
N GLU A 227 -38.98 16.25 -13.45
CA GLU A 227 -37.61 15.71 -13.48
C GLU A 227 -36.89 15.87 -12.12
N ASN A 228 -37.37 16.76 -11.25
CA ASN A 228 -36.80 17.00 -9.92
C ASN A 228 -37.75 16.54 -8.80
N ARG A 229 -38.64 15.56 -9.06
CA ARG A 229 -39.47 14.91 -8.04
C ARG A 229 -39.47 13.40 -8.20
N ALA A 230 -38.99 12.70 -7.17
CA ALA A 230 -38.83 11.25 -7.19
C ALA A 230 -40.15 10.48 -7.20
N ASP A 231 -41.27 11.10 -6.82
CA ASP A 231 -42.59 10.47 -6.82
C ASP A 231 -43.38 10.64 -8.14
N TYR A 232 -42.81 11.34 -9.13
CA TYR A 232 -43.40 11.51 -10.46
C TYR A 232 -42.66 10.72 -11.54
N GLU A 233 -43.35 9.77 -12.16
CA GLU A 233 -42.87 9.03 -13.33
C GLU A 233 -43.16 9.75 -14.65
N ARG A 234 -44.15 10.64 -14.67
CA ARG A 234 -44.62 11.34 -15.87
C ARG A 234 -44.98 12.80 -15.58
N ALA A 235 -44.72 13.66 -16.56
CA ALA A 235 -45.05 15.08 -16.51
C ALA A 235 -46.54 15.41 -16.29
N ASP A 236 -47.46 14.51 -16.65
CA ASP A 236 -48.91 14.69 -16.43
C ASP A 236 -49.36 14.48 -14.97
N GLN A 237 -48.45 14.01 -14.10
CA GLN A 237 -48.70 13.84 -12.67
C GLN A 237 -48.51 15.11 -11.86
N VAL A 238 -47.84 16.14 -12.41
CA VAL A 238 -47.64 17.44 -11.76
C VAL A 238 -49.00 18.06 -11.41
N GLN A 239 -49.13 18.56 -10.18
CA GLN A 239 -50.37 19.15 -9.67
C GLN A 239 -50.27 20.68 -9.55
N PRO A 240 -51.41 21.39 -9.52
CA PRO A 240 -51.43 22.85 -9.38
C PRO A 240 -50.70 23.38 -8.12
N GLU A 241 -50.69 22.60 -7.04
CA GLU A 241 -50.04 22.93 -5.77
C GLU A 241 -48.51 23.02 -5.92
N ASP A 242 -47.92 22.23 -6.83
CA ASP A 242 -46.48 22.24 -7.08
C ASP A 242 -46.00 23.56 -7.72
N LEU A 243 -46.92 24.30 -8.36
CA LEU A 243 -46.63 25.60 -8.98
C LEU A 243 -47.03 26.79 -8.10
N GLU A 244 -47.41 26.57 -6.85
CA GLU A 244 -47.88 27.64 -5.97
C GLU A 244 -46.82 28.73 -5.79
N ALA A 245 -45.56 28.37 -5.58
CA ALA A 245 -44.46 29.34 -5.46
C ALA A 245 -44.28 30.19 -6.73
N VAL A 246 -44.30 29.55 -7.91
CA VAL A 246 -44.22 30.25 -9.21
C VAL A 246 -45.40 31.21 -9.42
N ARG A 247 -46.58 30.91 -8.84
CA ARG A 247 -47.76 31.80 -8.88
C ARG A 247 -47.65 32.98 -7.94
N ARG A 248 -46.96 32.84 -6.82
CA ARG A 248 -46.90 33.87 -5.76
C ARG A 248 -45.89 34.97 -6.07
N GLN A 249 -44.89 34.70 -6.92
CA GLN A 249 -43.82 35.66 -7.22
C GLN A 249 -43.17 35.47 -8.60
N PRO A 250 -42.60 36.54 -9.19
CA PRO A 250 -41.71 36.41 -10.34
C PRO A 250 -40.57 35.45 -10.05
N THR A 251 -40.35 34.52 -10.98
CA THR A 251 -39.45 33.37 -10.80
C THR A 251 -38.54 33.23 -12.01
N TYR A 252 -37.26 33.04 -11.76
CA TYR A 252 -36.31 32.61 -12.77
C TYR A 252 -36.37 31.09 -12.92
N VAL A 253 -36.57 30.63 -14.15
CA VAL A 253 -36.59 29.21 -14.51
C VAL A 253 -35.37 28.89 -15.34
N ARG A 254 -34.61 27.88 -14.93
CA ARG A 254 -33.40 27.43 -15.63
C ARG A 254 -33.74 26.95 -17.04
N LYS A 255 -32.94 27.33 -18.04
CA LYS A 255 -33.05 26.79 -19.40
C LYS A 255 -32.67 25.32 -19.42
N SER A 256 -33.29 24.53 -20.29
CA SER A 256 -32.96 23.13 -20.50
C SER A 256 -32.92 22.77 -21.99
N PRO A 257 -31.86 22.09 -22.48
CA PRO A 257 -30.62 21.79 -21.75
C PRO A 257 -29.74 23.05 -21.62
N LEU A 258 -28.89 23.08 -20.59
CA LEU A 258 -27.76 24.02 -20.56
C LEU A 258 -26.68 23.55 -21.56
N ARG A 259 -25.89 24.49 -22.07
CA ARG A 259 -24.73 24.14 -22.90
C ARG A 259 -23.70 23.43 -22.03
N SER A 260 -23.30 22.22 -22.42
CA SER A 260 -22.43 21.36 -21.62
C SER A 260 -21.09 22.00 -21.23
N TRP A 261 -20.55 22.89 -22.07
CA TRP A 261 -19.30 23.61 -21.79
C TRP A 261 -19.47 24.85 -20.91
N ASP A 262 -20.69 25.39 -20.74
CA ASP A 262 -20.95 26.54 -19.87
C ASP A 262 -21.14 26.09 -18.41
N VAL A 263 -21.63 24.87 -18.20
CA VAL A 263 -21.95 24.31 -16.87
C VAL A 263 -20.76 24.37 -15.89
N PRO A 264 -19.54 23.90 -16.23
CA PRO A 264 -18.42 23.94 -15.29
C PRO A 264 -18.08 25.36 -14.83
N LYS A 265 -18.16 26.35 -15.74
CA LYS A 265 -17.88 27.75 -15.42
C LYS A 265 -18.97 28.35 -14.52
N ILE A 266 -20.23 28.02 -14.76
CA ILE A 266 -21.34 28.46 -13.90
C ILE A 266 -21.18 27.91 -12.48
N VAL A 267 -20.83 26.62 -12.35
CA VAL A 267 -20.57 26.00 -11.04
C VAL A 267 -19.41 26.68 -10.32
N GLU A 268 -18.31 26.97 -11.01
CA GLU A 268 -17.17 27.71 -10.47
C GLU A 268 -17.59 29.09 -9.93
N ILE A 269 -18.39 29.84 -10.71
CA ILE A 269 -18.88 31.17 -10.31
C ILE A 269 -19.78 31.08 -9.07
N LEU A 270 -20.71 30.14 -9.04
CA LEU A 270 -21.65 29.97 -7.93
C LEU A 270 -20.94 29.51 -6.65
N LYS A 271 -19.96 28.60 -6.74
CA LYS A 271 -19.10 28.23 -5.61
C LYS A 271 -18.32 29.43 -5.07
N ARG A 272 -17.78 30.29 -5.94
CA ARG A 272 -17.00 31.48 -5.54
C ARG A 272 -17.82 32.49 -4.75
N ILE A 273 -19.13 32.54 -4.96
CA ILE A 273 -20.07 33.34 -4.15
C ILE A 273 -20.74 32.51 -3.04
N ASP A 274 -20.13 31.42 -2.57
CA ASP A 274 -20.67 30.56 -1.50
C ASP A 274 -22.10 30.04 -1.75
N TYR A 275 -22.53 29.93 -3.01
CA TYR A 275 -23.79 29.27 -3.36
C TYR A 275 -23.53 27.77 -3.55
N LEU A 276 -23.80 26.99 -2.50
CA LEU A 276 -23.55 25.55 -2.42
C LEU A 276 -24.87 24.76 -2.50
N PRO A 277 -24.83 23.42 -2.70
CA PRO A 277 -26.04 22.60 -2.81
C PRO A 277 -26.96 22.66 -1.59
N GLY A 278 -26.43 23.03 -0.41
CA GLY A 278 -27.24 23.30 0.78
C GLY A 278 -28.09 24.58 0.66
N GLU A 279 -27.59 25.64 0.02
CA GLU A 279 -28.40 26.83 -0.30
C GLU A 279 -29.44 26.49 -1.38
N ARG A 280 -29.01 25.77 -2.42
CA ARG A 280 -29.92 25.29 -3.47
C ARG A 280 -31.07 24.46 -2.91
N ALA A 281 -30.82 23.63 -1.89
CA ALA A 281 -31.86 22.84 -1.25
C ALA A 281 -32.99 23.71 -0.65
N ASN A 282 -32.67 24.90 -0.12
CA ASN A 282 -33.69 25.81 0.40
C ASN A 282 -34.54 26.39 -0.74
N ASP A 283 -33.90 26.78 -1.85
CA ASP A 283 -34.61 27.28 -3.04
C ASP A 283 -35.49 26.17 -3.65
N ASP A 284 -34.97 24.95 -3.79
CA ASP A 284 -35.70 23.80 -4.34
C ASP A 284 -36.94 23.45 -3.48
N LEU A 285 -36.82 23.50 -2.15
CA LEU A 285 -37.95 23.28 -1.23
C LEU A 285 -39.02 24.38 -1.32
N GLU A 286 -38.63 25.64 -1.56
CA GLU A 286 -39.60 26.73 -1.77
C GLU A 286 -40.50 26.45 -2.97
N TYR A 287 -39.94 25.82 -4.01
CA TYR A 287 -40.64 25.45 -5.25
C TYR A 287 -41.18 24.01 -5.27
N SER A 288 -41.29 23.36 -4.11
CA SER A 288 -41.86 22.01 -3.97
C SER A 288 -41.16 20.95 -4.85
N ILE A 289 -39.87 21.08 -5.10
CA ILE A 289 -39.05 20.07 -5.80
C ILE A 289 -38.04 19.44 -4.84
N ASP A 290 -37.60 18.22 -5.16
CA ASP A 290 -36.65 17.48 -4.33
C ASP A 290 -35.26 18.15 -4.38
N PRO A 291 -34.64 18.41 -3.22
CA PRO A 291 -33.27 18.89 -3.15
C PRO A 291 -32.28 17.94 -3.86
N PRO A 292 -31.13 18.46 -4.34
CA PRO A 292 -30.09 17.60 -4.88
C PRO A 292 -29.63 16.59 -3.81
N LYS A 293 -29.36 15.35 -4.26
CA LYS A 293 -28.81 14.29 -3.40
C LYS A 293 -27.30 14.20 -3.59
N ALA A 294 -26.56 14.17 -2.49
CA ALA A 294 -25.13 13.96 -2.52
C ALA A 294 -24.79 12.52 -2.94
N ASN A 295 -23.72 12.36 -3.70
CA ASN A 295 -23.09 11.08 -3.93
C ASN A 295 -22.57 10.51 -2.60
N GLN A 296 -22.99 9.29 -2.29
CA GLN A 296 -22.57 8.56 -1.09
C GLN A 296 -21.35 7.66 -1.35
N ILE A 297 -21.02 7.40 -2.63
CA ILE A 297 -19.84 6.64 -3.05
C ILE A 297 -18.66 7.60 -3.07
N VAL A 298 -18.18 7.94 -1.87
CA VAL A 298 -17.08 8.86 -1.64
C VAL A 298 -16.08 8.23 -0.68
N PHE A 299 -14.80 8.28 -1.05
CA PHE A 299 -13.67 7.80 -0.27
C PHE A 299 -12.96 8.97 0.41
N GLY A 300 -12.24 8.68 1.49
CA GLY A 300 -11.41 9.65 2.18
C GLY A 300 -9.98 9.16 2.29
N ALA A 301 -9.01 10.07 2.20
CA ALA A 301 -7.60 9.75 2.44
C ALA A 301 -6.88 11.00 2.97
N ALA A 302 -5.83 10.78 3.76
CA ALA A 302 -4.92 11.83 4.17
C ALA A 302 -3.47 11.41 3.92
N ILE A 303 -2.65 12.35 3.45
CA ILE A 303 -1.21 12.17 3.27
C ILE A 303 -0.47 13.32 3.94
N GLU A 304 0.65 13.02 4.57
CA GLU A 304 1.49 13.98 5.25
C GLU A 304 2.91 13.90 4.70
N TYR A 305 3.50 15.06 4.45
CA TYR A 305 4.87 15.22 3.98
C TYR A 305 5.64 16.01 5.02
N VAL A 306 6.62 15.38 5.67
CA VAL A 306 7.35 15.96 6.80
C VAL A 306 8.85 15.88 6.53
N LEU A 307 9.57 16.96 6.82
CA LEU A 307 11.03 16.97 6.81
C LEU A 307 11.56 16.45 8.16
N ASP A 308 12.44 15.46 8.10
CA ASP A 308 13.13 14.90 9.26
C ASP A 308 14.62 14.75 8.94
N GLY A 309 15.42 15.72 9.42
CA GLY A 309 16.82 15.87 9.03
C GLY A 309 16.98 16.05 7.52
N ASP A 310 17.83 15.22 6.91
CA ASP A 310 18.09 15.16 5.48
C ASP A 310 17.11 14.25 4.71
N CYS A 311 15.99 13.86 5.34
CA CYS A 311 14.99 12.97 4.75
C CYS A 311 13.63 13.65 4.55
N LEU A 312 12.90 13.18 3.53
CA LEU A 312 11.46 13.38 3.42
C LEU A 312 10.75 12.16 4.00
N VAL A 313 9.84 12.37 4.94
CA VAL A 313 8.98 11.32 5.52
C VAL A 313 7.56 11.54 5.01
N VAL A 314 6.99 10.49 4.42
CA VAL A 314 5.63 10.47 3.89
C VAL A 314 4.80 9.55 4.75
N ARG A 315 3.74 10.07 5.36
CA ARG A 315 2.84 9.31 6.23
C ARG A 315 1.41 9.32 5.73
N VAL A 316 0.79 8.15 5.67
CA VAL A 316 -0.64 7.96 5.40
C VAL A 316 -1.24 7.24 6.61
N PRO A 317 -2.00 7.94 7.47
CA PRO A 317 -2.70 7.28 8.57
C PRO A 317 -3.79 6.35 8.01
N ALA A 318 -3.65 5.03 8.16
CA ALA A 318 -4.60 4.10 7.53
C ALA A 318 -6.03 4.25 8.09
N LYS A 319 -6.17 4.72 9.34
CA LYS A 319 -7.46 5.12 9.91
C LYS A 319 -8.21 6.18 9.09
N ASP A 320 -7.49 7.03 8.33
CA ASP A 320 -8.07 8.10 7.52
C ASP A 320 -8.38 7.62 6.09
N LEU A 321 -8.02 6.38 5.74
CA LEU A 321 -8.45 5.72 4.51
C LEU A 321 -9.91 5.27 4.66
N LYS A 322 -10.82 6.20 4.40
CA LYS A 322 -12.27 5.96 4.48
C LYS A 322 -12.78 5.41 3.16
N TYR A 323 -13.74 4.49 3.25
CA TYR A 323 -14.45 3.96 2.10
C TYR A 323 -15.95 3.87 2.40
N PRO A 324 -16.82 3.90 1.37
CA PRO A 324 -18.25 3.75 1.57
C PRO A 324 -18.59 2.38 2.17
N LYS A 325 -18.99 2.37 3.44
CA LYS A 325 -19.30 1.17 4.21
C LYS A 325 -20.74 1.20 4.68
N ASP A 326 -21.48 0.14 4.38
CA ASP A 326 -22.87 -0.08 4.76
C ASP A 326 -23.81 1.09 4.39
N ILE A 327 -23.54 1.74 3.24
CA ILE A 327 -24.39 2.81 2.68
C ILE A 327 -25.63 2.20 2.02
N LEU A 328 -26.70 2.99 1.86
CA LEU A 328 -27.91 2.52 1.19
C LEU A 328 -27.79 2.74 -0.32
N ASP A 329 -28.09 1.70 -1.10
CA ASP A 329 -28.29 1.83 -2.54
C ASP A 329 -29.67 2.39 -2.89
N ASP A 330 -29.95 2.57 -4.18
CA ASP A 330 -31.24 3.09 -4.69
C ASP A 330 -32.43 2.20 -4.33
N GLN A 331 -32.20 0.94 -3.93
CA GLN A 331 -33.20 -0.04 -3.53
C GLN A 331 -33.34 -0.13 -1.99
N GLY A 332 -32.55 0.66 -1.25
CA GLY A 332 -32.52 0.66 0.21
C GLY A 332 -31.74 -0.51 0.83
N ALA A 333 -30.96 -1.25 0.04
CA ALA A 333 -30.09 -2.30 0.55
C ALA A 333 -28.75 -1.72 1.02
N LYS A 334 -28.19 -2.30 2.09
CA LYS A 334 -26.87 -1.90 2.59
C LYS A 334 -25.77 -2.51 1.73
N VAL A 335 -24.93 -1.66 1.15
CA VAL A 335 -23.82 -2.05 0.28
C VAL A 335 -22.51 -1.41 0.74
N SER A 336 -21.37 -2.03 0.39
CA SER A 336 -20.04 -1.55 0.75
C SER A 336 -19.09 -1.60 -0.44
N TYR A 337 -18.31 -0.53 -0.61
CA TYR A 337 -17.27 -0.39 -1.63
C TYR A 337 -15.91 -0.56 -0.96
N ARG A 338 -15.48 -1.81 -0.78
CA ARG A 338 -14.41 -2.18 0.15
C ARG A 338 -13.04 -1.79 -0.39
N LEU A 339 -12.34 -0.87 0.29
CA LEU A 339 -10.96 -0.51 -0.01
C LEU A 339 -10.03 -1.70 0.26
N HIS A 340 -9.35 -2.19 -0.76
CA HIS A 340 -8.44 -3.34 -0.70
C HIS A 340 -6.99 -2.92 -0.52
N SER A 341 -6.51 -1.95 -1.32
CA SER A 341 -5.12 -1.51 -1.29
C SER A 341 -4.93 -0.06 -1.73
N VAL A 342 -3.82 0.56 -1.34
CA VAL A 342 -3.44 1.92 -1.75
C VAL A 342 -2.00 1.94 -2.30
N ASP A 343 -1.80 2.59 -3.44
CA ASP A 343 -0.47 2.97 -3.95
C ASP A 343 -0.13 4.35 -3.40
N ILE A 344 1.06 4.49 -2.82
CA ILE A 344 1.54 5.75 -2.27
C ILE A 344 2.68 6.29 -3.14
N LEU A 345 2.51 7.52 -3.62
CA LEU A 345 3.44 8.23 -4.48
C LEU A 345 4.03 7.36 -5.61
N PRO A 346 3.18 6.80 -6.49
CA PRO A 346 3.62 5.85 -7.52
C PRO A 346 4.69 6.40 -8.47
N TYR A 347 4.88 7.72 -8.50
CA TYR A 347 5.82 8.40 -9.38
C TYR A 347 6.87 9.26 -8.65
N PHE A 348 7.07 9.06 -7.35
CA PHE A 348 8.10 9.81 -6.63
C PHE A 348 9.48 9.56 -7.25
N GLY A 349 10.13 10.64 -7.69
CA GLY A 349 11.43 10.58 -8.34
C GLY A 349 11.45 9.76 -9.64
N ALA A 350 10.30 9.55 -10.29
CA ALA A 350 10.22 8.81 -11.55
C ALA A 350 10.95 9.55 -12.68
N VAL A 351 11.55 8.79 -13.60
CA VAL A 351 12.44 9.33 -14.62
C VAL A 351 12.07 8.85 -16.02
N GLY A 352 12.17 9.76 -16.98
CA GLY A 352 11.75 9.52 -18.37
C GLY A 352 12.73 8.67 -19.18
N GLN A 353 12.41 8.53 -20.47
CA GLN A 353 13.15 7.67 -21.42
C GLN A 353 14.57 8.14 -21.78
N ASN A 354 14.93 9.38 -21.42
CA ASN A 354 16.24 9.96 -21.73
C ASN A 354 17.26 9.77 -20.59
N GLU A 355 16.84 9.22 -19.46
CA GLU A 355 17.69 9.01 -18.29
C GLU A 355 18.33 7.61 -18.31
N SER A 356 19.53 7.51 -17.74
CA SER A 356 20.28 6.25 -17.57
C SER A 356 20.55 6.01 -16.08
N GLY A 357 20.62 4.73 -15.69
CA GLY A 357 20.75 4.31 -14.30
C GLY A 357 19.96 3.02 -14.03
N HIS A 358 19.48 2.86 -12.80
CA HIS A 358 18.81 1.65 -12.36
C HIS A 358 17.75 1.90 -11.28
N ILE A 359 16.75 1.02 -11.25
CA ILE A 359 15.88 0.79 -10.10
C ILE A 359 16.52 -0.34 -9.28
N PHE A 360 16.62 -0.13 -7.98
CA PHE A 360 16.97 -1.15 -6.99
C PHE A 360 15.71 -1.75 -6.38
N VAL A 361 15.63 -3.09 -6.36
CA VAL A 361 14.60 -3.85 -5.65
C VAL A 361 15.27 -4.84 -4.67
N PRO A 362 14.72 -5.05 -3.47
CA PRO A 362 15.33 -5.87 -2.41
C PRO A 362 14.99 -7.37 -2.59
N ASP A 363 15.08 -7.86 -3.82
CA ASP A 363 14.74 -9.23 -4.19
C ASP A 363 15.90 -10.17 -3.86
N GLY A 364 15.73 -11.07 -2.87
CA GLY A 364 16.81 -11.97 -2.44
C GLY A 364 18.01 -11.20 -1.89
N SER A 365 19.18 -11.37 -2.52
CA SER A 365 20.39 -10.59 -2.18
C SER A 365 20.27 -9.10 -2.52
N GLY A 366 19.36 -8.76 -3.44
CA GLY A 366 19.18 -7.46 -4.07
C GLY A 366 19.33 -7.58 -5.59
N ALA A 367 18.54 -6.81 -6.34
CA ALA A 367 18.60 -6.82 -7.79
C ALA A 367 18.41 -5.43 -8.40
N LEU A 368 18.94 -5.25 -9.60
CA LEU A 368 18.80 -4.05 -10.41
C LEU A 368 17.88 -4.30 -11.60
N ILE A 369 17.07 -3.31 -11.92
CA ILE A 369 16.36 -3.16 -13.19
C ILE A 369 16.94 -1.92 -13.85
N TYR A 370 17.62 -2.06 -14.98
CA TYR A 370 18.17 -0.92 -15.69
C TYR A 370 17.04 -0.07 -16.29
N LEU A 371 17.18 1.24 -16.17
CA LEU A 371 16.21 2.17 -16.73
C LEU A 371 16.11 1.95 -18.24
N ASN A 372 14.89 1.94 -18.76
CA ASN A 372 14.64 1.85 -20.21
C ASN A 372 15.23 0.59 -20.87
N ASN A 373 15.37 -0.53 -20.14
CA ASN A 373 15.98 -1.78 -20.65
C ASN A 373 15.23 -2.48 -21.81
N GLY A 374 14.11 -1.92 -22.28
CA GLY A 374 13.35 -2.40 -23.43
C GLY A 374 12.45 -3.61 -23.17
N LYS A 375 12.36 -4.12 -21.94
CA LYS A 375 11.56 -5.29 -21.57
C LYS A 375 10.07 -4.98 -21.38
N THR A 376 9.47 -4.28 -22.34
CA THR A 376 8.08 -3.77 -22.25
C THR A 376 7.01 -4.85 -22.40
N ASP A 377 7.37 -6.08 -22.78
CA ASP A 377 6.49 -7.25 -22.85
C ASP A 377 6.52 -8.12 -21.58
N ARG A 378 7.32 -7.75 -20.58
CA ARG A 378 7.48 -8.50 -19.33
C ARG A 378 6.59 -7.97 -18.21
N GLN A 379 6.34 -8.85 -17.24
CA GLN A 379 5.59 -8.46 -16.04
C GLN A 379 6.43 -7.49 -15.20
N PRO A 380 5.80 -6.46 -14.61
CA PRO A 380 6.48 -5.57 -13.69
C PRO A 380 6.91 -6.33 -12.45
N TYR A 381 7.92 -5.82 -11.74
CA TYR A 381 8.27 -6.33 -10.43
C TYR A 381 7.13 -6.03 -9.45
N ASN A 382 6.73 -7.02 -8.64
CA ASN A 382 5.65 -6.88 -7.67
C ASN A 382 5.75 -7.96 -6.58
N GLN A 383 6.56 -7.72 -5.54
CA GLN A 383 6.79 -8.68 -4.46
C GLN A 383 6.33 -8.16 -3.10
N PRO A 384 5.68 -9.00 -2.27
CA PRO A 384 5.31 -8.64 -0.91
C PRO A 384 6.54 -8.62 0.01
N VAL A 385 6.61 -7.60 0.85
CA VAL A 385 7.60 -7.51 1.92
C VAL A 385 7.36 -8.66 2.92
N TYR A 386 8.45 -9.33 3.33
CA TYR A 386 8.44 -10.53 4.17
C TYR A 386 7.67 -11.73 3.58
N GLY A 387 7.50 -11.77 2.26
CA GLY A 387 6.87 -12.89 1.57
C GLY A 387 5.37 -13.00 1.82
N LEU A 388 4.81 -14.14 1.43
CA LEU A 388 3.38 -14.43 1.56
C LEU A 388 3.01 -14.85 2.98
N ASP A 389 1.85 -14.38 3.45
CA ASP A 389 1.22 -14.86 4.68
C ASP A 389 0.66 -16.27 4.48
N ASN A 390 1.16 -17.25 5.22
CA ASN A 390 0.69 -18.63 5.13
C ASN A 390 -0.70 -18.84 5.77
N ALA A 391 -1.26 -17.83 6.43
CA ALA A 391 -2.64 -17.82 6.89
C ALA A 391 -3.59 -17.11 5.90
N LEU A 392 -3.12 -16.56 4.78
CA LEU A 392 -4.04 -15.86 3.86
C LEU A 392 -4.95 -16.85 3.10
N SER A 393 -4.35 -17.86 2.48
CA SER A 393 -5.06 -18.89 1.72
C SER A 393 -4.21 -20.15 1.56
N ILE A 394 -4.85 -21.26 1.18
CA ILE A 394 -4.15 -22.48 0.77
C ILE A 394 -3.34 -22.18 -0.50
N LYS A 395 -2.08 -22.65 -0.51
CA LYS A 395 -1.23 -22.63 -1.72
C LYS A 395 -1.38 -23.97 -2.43
N MET A 396 -1.83 -23.94 -3.69
CA MET A 396 -2.05 -25.16 -4.48
C MET A 396 -0.83 -25.55 -5.32
N GLU A 397 -0.06 -24.57 -5.78
CA GLU A 397 1.12 -24.80 -6.62
C GLU A 397 2.22 -23.77 -6.34
N ARG A 398 3.47 -24.15 -6.57
CA ARG A 398 4.61 -23.25 -6.60
C ARG A 398 4.80 -22.76 -8.04
N ARG A 399 4.44 -21.50 -8.30
CA ARG A 399 4.55 -20.89 -9.65
C ARG A 399 5.95 -20.36 -9.99
N GLY A 400 6.82 -20.22 -9.00
CA GLY A 400 8.16 -19.65 -9.15
C GLY A 400 9.09 -19.98 -7.98
N TYR A 401 10.40 -19.78 -8.19
CA TYR A 401 11.43 -19.86 -7.16
C TYR A 401 11.73 -18.46 -6.62
N ASP A 402 10.67 -17.79 -6.15
CA ASP A 402 10.75 -16.42 -5.67
C ASP A 402 11.58 -16.37 -4.38
N GLU A 403 12.58 -15.49 -4.37
CA GLU A 403 13.29 -15.08 -3.18
C GLU A 403 12.46 -14.10 -2.35
N LEU A 404 12.75 -14.02 -1.05
CA LEU A 404 12.01 -13.16 -0.15
C LEU A 404 12.53 -11.73 -0.17
N VAL A 405 11.61 -10.76 -0.16
CA VAL A 405 11.93 -9.38 0.19
C VAL A 405 12.14 -9.31 1.71
N ARG A 406 13.41 -9.31 2.13
CA ARG A 406 13.79 -9.34 3.55
C ARG A 406 13.98 -7.95 4.17
N LEU A 407 14.27 -6.96 3.32
CA LEU A 407 14.47 -5.57 3.71
C LEU A 407 13.36 -4.71 3.11
N PRO A 408 12.66 -3.87 3.91
CA PRO A 408 11.54 -3.05 3.46
C PRO A 408 12.03 -1.77 2.75
N VAL A 409 12.95 -1.90 1.80
CA VAL A 409 13.58 -0.77 1.10
C VAL A 409 13.51 -0.92 -0.41
N PHE A 410 13.45 0.20 -1.14
CA PHE A 410 13.49 0.23 -2.60
C PHE A 410 14.13 1.54 -3.06
N GLY A 411 14.59 1.64 -4.31
CA GLY A 411 15.18 2.90 -4.76
C GLY A 411 15.32 3.04 -6.25
N LEU A 412 15.55 4.27 -6.70
CA LEU A 412 15.84 4.60 -8.08
C LEU A 412 17.04 5.52 -8.11
N ALA A 413 17.96 5.27 -9.02
CA ALA A 413 19.17 6.04 -9.24
C ALA A 413 19.35 6.39 -10.72
N THR A 414 19.77 7.62 -10.98
CA THR A 414 20.37 8.06 -12.25
C THR A 414 21.82 8.44 -12.02
N GLU A 415 22.53 8.82 -13.08
CA GLU A 415 23.93 9.28 -12.97
C GLU A 415 24.12 10.53 -12.07
N ARG A 416 23.06 11.30 -11.81
CA ARG A 416 23.14 12.57 -11.06
C ARG A 416 22.56 12.48 -9.66
N ARG A 417 21.43 11.78 -9.52
CA ARG A 417 20.62 11.74 -8.29
C ARG A 417 19.98 10.39 -8.10
N GLY A 418 19.65 10.05 -6.87
CA GLY A 418 18.90 8.85 -6.54
C GLY A 418 18.09 9.05 -5.27
N HIS A 419 17.28 8.07 -4.93
CA HIS A 419 16.60 8.02 -3.65
C HIS A 419 16.46 6.58 -3.17
N LEU A 420 16.44 6.41 -1.85
CA LEU A 420 16.08 5.17 -1.18
C LEU A 420 14.80 5.42 -0.37
N GLY A 421 13.72 4.69 -0.69
CA GLY A 421 12.53 4.61 0.14
C GLY A 421 12.67 3.47 1.16
N LEU A 422 12.48 3.78 2.44
CA LEU A 422 12.38 2.82 3.54
C LEU A 422 10.94 2.83 4.08
N ILE A 423 10.29 1.69 4.10
CA ILE A 423 8.96 1.53 4.70
C ILE A 423 9.14 1.29 6.20
N GLU A 424 8.88 2.31 7.02
CA GLU A 424 9.04 2.25 8.48
C GLU A 424 7.83 1.58 9.15
N ASP A 425 6.63 1.93 8.70
CA ASP A 425 5.35 1.43 9.22
C ASP A 425 4.46 0.89 8.10
N GLY A 426 3.63 -0.11 8.42
CA GLY A 426 2.80 -0.82 7.44
C GLY A 426 3.58 -1.75 6.49
N ASP A 427 4.87 -1.97 6.73
CA ASP A 427 5.77 -2.85 5.97
C ASP A 427 5.20 -4.26 5.75
N THR A 428 4.49 -4.85 6.71
CA THR A 428 3.91 -6.21 6.55
C THR A 428 2.77 -6.30 5.52
N PHE A 429 2.15 -5.17 5.19
CA PHE A 429 1.10 -5.06 4.17
C PHE A 429 1.66 -4.57 2.83
N ALA A 430 2.94 -4.21 2.78
CA ALA A 430 3.55 -3.60 1.63
C ALA A 430 3.92 -4.62 0.54
N ARG A 431 3.79 -4.17 -0.70
CA ARG A 431 4.35 -4.80 -1.89
C ARG A 431 5.19 -3.77 -2.62
N ILE A 432 6.44 -4.11 -2.91
CA ILE A 432 7.32 -3.26 -3.69
C ILE A 432 7.04 -3.52 -5.16
N ARG A 433 6.73 -2.44 -5.89
CA ARG A 433 6.42 -2.47 -7.30
C ARG A 433 7.45 -1.63 -8.05
N ALA A 434 7.95 -2.18 -9.15
CA ALA A 434 8.83 -1.45 -10.06
C ALA A 434 8.46 -1.73 -11.51
N ASP A 435 8.55 -0.69 -12.33
CA ASP A 435 8.27 -0.76 -13.75
C ASP A 435 9.18 0.16 -14.55
N ILE A 436 9.36 -0.19 -15.82
CA ILE A 436 10.18 0.56 -16.78
C ILE A 436 9.30 1.46 -17.65
N ALA A 437 9.90 2.53 -18.17
CA ALA A 437 9.25 3.35 -19.18
C ALA A 437 8.95 2.55 -20.45
N GLY A 438 7.85 2.90 -21.12
CA GLY A 438 7.42 2.31 -22.39
C GLY A 438 6.38 1.20 -22.25
N ARG A 439 6.18 0.63 -21.05
CA ARG A 439 5.19 -0.44 -20.83
C ARG A 439 3.78 0.08 -20.61
N THR A 440 3.60 0.95 -19.63
CA THR A 440 2.28 1.53 -19.27
C THR A 440 2.25 3.06 -19.42
N ASN A 441 3.39 3.72 -19.25
CA ASN A 441 3.61 5.14 -19.40
C ASN A 441 5.06 5.40 -19.85
N SER A 442 5.47 6.65 -20.01
CA SER A 442 6.82 7.04 -20.46
C SER A 442 7.86 7.15 -19.33
N TYR A 443 7.60 6.60 -18.13
CA TYR A 443 8.43 6.76 -16.95
C TYR A 443 8.85 5.42 -16.32
N ASN A 444 10.08 5.40 -15.81
CA ASN A 444 10.57 4.36 -14.92
C ASN A 444 10.18 4.75 -13.49
N SER A 445 9.63 3.81 -12.73
CA SER A 445 9.08 4.09 -11.40
C SER A 445 9.25 2.91 -10.45
N VAL A 446 9.38 3.23 -9.17
CA VAL A 446 9.40 2.25 -8.07
C VAL A 446 8.67 2.84 -6.87
N PHE A 447 7.78 2.05 -6.26
CA PHE A 447 6.93 2.51 -5.16
C PHE A 447 6.39 1.33 -4.35
N ALA A 448 5.69 1.63 -3.27
CA ALA A 448 5.04 0.64 -2.42
C ALA A 448 3.50 0.69 -2.56
N ARG A 449 2.89 -0.48 -2.71
CA ARG A 449 1.44 -0.72 -2.58
C ARG A 449 1.16 -1.34 -1.21
N PHE A 450 0.17 -0.86 -0.49
CA PHE A 450 -0.22 -1.37 0.83
C PHE A 450 -1.58 -2.06 0.75
N ASN A 451 -1.63 -3.35 1.06
CA ASN A 451 -2.86 -4.14 1.11
C ASN A 451 -3.57 -3.97 2.47
N VAL A 452 -4.24 -2.83 2.65
CA VAL A 452 -4.86 -2.41 3.92
C VAL A 452 -6.08 -3.23 4.34
N LEU A 453 -6.70 -3.96 3.41
CA LEU A 453 -7.73 -4.94 3.69
C LEU A 453 -7.42 -6.24 2.92
N PRO A 454 -6.75 -7.22 3.56
CA PRO A 454 -6.47 -8.50 2.94
C PRO A 454 -7.76 -9.19 2.48
N THR A 455 -7.72 -9.67 1.23
CA THR A 455 -8.82 -10.39 0.58
C THR A 455 -8.32 -11.75 0.08
N GLY A 456 -9.19 -12.75 0.13
CA GLY A 456 -8.97 -14.11 -0.34
C GLY A 456 -10.23 -14.63 -1.03
N ARG A 457 -10.11 -15.76 -1.74
CA ARG A 457 -11.24 -16.35 -2.48
C ARG A 457 -11.64 -17.67 -1.84
N ALA A 458 -12.90 -17.80 -1.46
CA ALA A 458 -13.51 -19.07 -1.09
C ALA A 458 -14.15 -19.69 -2.32
N VAL A 459 -13.97 -21.00 -2.51
CA VAL A 459 -14.65 -21.75 -3.57
C VAL A 459 -16.02 -22.18 -3.06
N VAL A 460 -17.06 -21.79 -3.79
CA VAL A 460 -18.44 -22.24 -3.58
C VAL A 460 -18.83 -23.09 -4.79
N TYR A 461 -19.07 -24.38 -4.57
CA TYR A 461 -19.60 -25.24 -5.61
C TYR A 461 -21.12 -25.03 -5.68
N ALA A 462 -21.57 -24.28 -6.67
CA ALA A 462 -22.97 -23.89 -6.78
C ALA A 462 -23.89 -25.08 -7.16
N ASN A 463 -23.39 -26.06 -7.94
CA ASN A 463 -24.22 -27.09 -8.55
C ASN A 463 -23.54 -28.49 -8.52
N GLU A 464 -24.34 -29.57 -8.62
CA GLU A 464 -23.86 -30.98 -8.76
C GLU A 464 -22.93 -31.22 -9.97
N TYR A 465 -22.86 -30.26 -10.91
CA TYR A 465 -22.02 -30.30 -12.11
C TYR A 465 -20.66 -29.58 -11.97
N GLY A 466 -20.30 -29.09 -10.77
CA GLY A 466 -18.92 -28.72 -10.46
C GLY A 466 -18.43 -27.36 -10.98
N THR A 467 -19.31 -26.45 -11.40
CA THR A 467 -18.91 -25.05 -11.63
C THR A 467 -18.54 -24.41 -10.29
N ALA A 468 -17.26 -24.07 -10.14
CA ALA A 468 -16.74 -23.34 -8.99
C ALA A 468 -17.05 -21.85 -9.15
N ASP A 469 -17.95 -21.32 -8.31
CA ASP A 469 -18.05 -19.88 -8.07
C ASP A 469 -17.05 -19.48 -6.99
N TYR A 470 -16.51 -18.27 -7.09
CA TYR A 470 -15.55 -17.75 -6.12
C TYR A 470 -16.19 -16.58 -5.37
N LEU A 471 -16.21 -16.67 -4.04
CA LEU A 471 -16.65 -15.58 -3.18
C LEU A 471 -15.43 -14.89 -2.56
N ASN A 472 -15.36 -13.57 -2.61
CA ASN A 472 -14.33 -12.84 -1.89
C ASN A 472 -14.63 -12.86 -0.39
N VAL A 473 -13.64 -13.27 0.39
CA VAL A 473 -13.64 -13.18 1.85
C VAL A 473 -12.65 -12.10 2.24
N TYR A 474 -13.06 -11.23 3.15
CA TYR A 474 -12.31 -10.07 3.58
C TYR A 474 -11.89 -10.23 5.04
N GLN A 475 -10.77 -9.61 5.41
CA GLN A 475 -10.38 -9.48 6.82
C GLN A 475 -11.48 -8.76 7.62
N ALA A 476 -11.67 -9.15 8.89
CA ALA A 476 -12.78 -8.66 9.72
C ALA A 476 -12.75 -7.14 9.96
N ARG A 477 -11.55 -6.53 10.02
CA ARG A 477 -11.33 -5.08 10.09
C ARG A 477 -10.21 -4.64 9.14
N SER A 478 -10.23 -3.40 8.71
CA SER A 478 -9.10 -2.79 7.99
C SER A 478 -7.93 -2.53 8.93
N TYR A 479 -6.72 -2.40 8.39
CA TYR A 479 -5.59 -1.86 9.13
C TYR A 479 -5.84 -0.38 9.49
N GLU A 480 -5.57 -0.01 10.75
CA GLU A 480 -5.83 1.35 11.26
C GLU A 480 -4.56 2.10 11.70
N GLY A 481 -3.39 1.43 11.69
CA GLY A 481 -2.12 2.06 12.06
C GLY A 481 -1.55 2.97 10.97
N ASP A 482 -0.38 3.55 11.21
CA ASP A 482 0.27 4.41 10.23
C ASP A 482 0.93 3.58 9.12
N ILE A 483 0.98 4.16 7.92
CA ILE A 483 1.84 3.75 6.82
C ILE A 483 2.87 4.85 6.63
N THR A 484 4.16 4.53 6.77
CA THR A 484 5.23 5.53 6.76
C THR A 484 6.34 5.11 5.80
N ILE A 485 6.70 5.99 4.86
CA ILE A 485 7.83 5.82 3.94
C ILE A 485 8.81 6.97 4.16
N ARG A 486 10.05 6.64 4.52
CA ARG A 486 11.16 7.59 4.63
C ARG A 486 12.00 7.55 3.35
N TYR A 487 12.11 8.68 2.68
CA TYR A 487 12.95 8.86 1.50
C TYR A 487 14.27 9.52 1.87
N PHE A 488 15.35 8.79 1.66
CA PHE A 488 16.71 9.31 1.70
C PHE A 488 17.11 9.81 0.31
N LEU A 489 17.52 11.07 0.22
CA LEU A 489 17.90 11.70 -1.05
C LEU A 489 19.41 11.54 -1.26
N LEU A 490 19.79 11.00 -2.42
CA LEU A 490 21.17 10.64 -2.74
C LEU A 490 21.67 11.42 -3.96
N SER A 491 22.93 11.86 -3.93
CA SER A 491 23.50 12.69 -4.99
C SER A 491 24.92 12.27 -5.34
N GLY A 492 25.35 12.55 -6.56
CA GLY A 492 26.72 12.29 -7.00
C GLY A 492 27.08 10.81 -6.93
N THR A 493 28.24 10.46 -6.38
CA THR A 493 28.70 9.06 -6.31
C THR A 493 27.91 8.18 -5.34
N ASP A 494 27.10 8.77 -4.46
CA ASP A 494 26.20 8.02 -3.57
C ASP A 494 24.84 7.74 -4.21
N ALA A 495 24.56 8.30 -5.40
CA ALA A 495 23.36 8.01 -6.19
C ALA A 495 23.46 6.65 -6.91
N ASP A 496 23.74 5.59 -6.17
CA ASP A 496 23.79 4.21 -6.66
C ASP A 496 23.28 3.23 -5.59
N TYR A 497 23.19 1.94 -5.92
CA TYR A 497 22.72 0.93 -4.95
C TYR A 497 23.67 0.77 -3.76
N ALA A 498 24.96 1.09 -3.93
CA ALA A 498 25.95 0.99 -2.87
C ALA A 498 25.79 2.12 -1.84
N GLY A 499 25.49 3.33 -2.30
CA GLY A 499 25.13 4.49 -1.48
C GLY A 499 23.80 4.27 -0.76
N MET A 500 22.81 3.68 -1.45
CA MET A 500 21.57 3.22 -0.81
C MET A 500 21.85 2.24 0.34
N ALA A 501 22.68 1.21 0.11
CA ALA A 501 23.03 0.23 1.14
C ALA A 501 23.73 0.87 2.34
N ARG A 502 24.71 1.76 2.10
CA ARG A 502 25.40 2.52 3.16
C ARG A 502 24.44 3.39 3.95
N ARG A 503 23.51 4.07 3.28
CA ARG A 503 22.52 4.94 3.94
C ARG A 503 21.58 4.14 4.82
N TYR A 504 21.12 2.99 4.34
CA TYR A 504 20.27 2.10 5.12
C TYR A 504 21.01 1.48 6.31
N GLN A 505 22.27 1.04 6.11
CA GLN A 505 23.12 0.56 7.20
C GLN A 505 23.28 1.63 8.29
N THR A 506 23.58 2.87 7.90
CA THR A 506 23.72 4.00 8.84
C THR A 506 22.43 4.20 9.61
N HIS A 507 21.27 4.17 8.94
CA HIS A 507 19.97 4.26 9.61
C HIS A 507 19.76 3.14 10.65
N LEU A 508 20.09 1.89 10.31
CA LEU A 508 19.97 0.77 11.25
C LEU A 508 20.90 0.92 12.47
N VAL A 509 22.14 1.35 12.23
CA VAL A 509 23.14 1.61 13.29
C VAL A 509 22.65 2.72 14.22
N ASP A 510 22.22 3.85 13.67
CA ASP A 510 21.78 5.00 14.46
C ASP A 510 20.49 4.72 15.23
N ARG A 511 19.52 4.04 14.60
CA ARG A 511 18.21 3.75 15.20
C ARG A 511 18.29 2.73 16.33
N TYR A 512 19.12 1.69 16.19
CA TYR A 512 19.17 0.57 17.13
C TYR A 512 20.47 0.52 17.94
N GLY A 513 21.39 1.47 17.76
CA GLY A 513 22.67 1.49 18.47
C GLY A 513 23.56 0.29 18.15
N LEU A 514 23.52 -0.22 16.91
CA LEU A 514 24.23 -1.45 16.53
C LEU A 514 25.73 -1.20 16.46
N SER A 515 26.51 -2.12 17.01
CA SER A 515 27.97 -2.10 16.92
C SER A 515 28.48 -3.06 15.86
N ARG A 516 29.49 -2.64 15.10
CA ARG A 516 30.19 -3.53 14.18
C ARG A 516 30.80 -4.71 14.94
N LEU A 517 30.57 -5.93 14.46
CA LEU A 517 31.20 -7.12 15.01
C LEU A 517 32.72 -7.07 14.80
N GLU A 518 33.50 -7.39 15.83
CA GLU A 518 34.95 -7.48 15.71
C GLU A 518 35.35 -8.59 14.73
N TYR A 519 36.27 -8.27 13.82
CA TYR A 519 36.81 -9.24 12.88
C TYR A 519 37.68 -10.27 13.64
N SER A 520 37.13 -11.47 13.84
CA SER A 520 37.89 -12.63 14.31
C SER A 520 38.80 -13.11 13.16
N ARG A 521 40.08 -13.41 13.47
CA ARG A 521 41.05 -13.92 12.48
C ARG A 521 40.69 -15.29 11.90
N GLY A 522 39.76 -16.02 12.52
CA GLY A 522 39.18 -17.27 11.99
C GLY A 522 37.83 -17.00 11.34
N LEU A 523 37.68 -17.39 10.07
CA LEU A 523 36.37 -17.41 9.42
C LEU A 523 35.49 -18.46 10.15
N PRO A 524 34.33 -18.09 10.71
CA PRO A 524 33.48 -19.04 11.39
C PRO A 524 32.93 -20.10 10.42
N LEU A 525 33.07 -21.36 10.79
CA LEU A 525 32.41 -22.47 10.11
C LEU A 525 31.09 -22.76 10.79
N TYR A 526 29.98 -22.60 10.06
CA TYR A 526 28.67 -23.04 10.50
C TYR A 526 28.43 -24.47 10.04
N LEU A 527 28.18 -25.37 10.98
CA LEU A 527 27.88 -26.78 10.71
C LEU A 527 26.48 -27.12 11.21
N GLU A 528 25.60 -27.58 10.33
CA GLU A 528 24.31 -28.15 10.74
C GLU A 528 24.43 -29.67 10.90
N VAL A 529 24.11 -30.16 12.10
CA VAL A 529 24.03 -31.59 12.41
C VAL A 529 22.56 -31.95 12.62
N ILE A 530 22.07 -32.90 11.84
CA ILE A 530 20.70 -33.41 11.97
C ILE A 530 20.73 -34.61 12.93
N GLY A 531 20.11 -34.45 14.10
CA GLY A 531 20.06 -35.45 15.14
C GLY A 531 19.20 -36.65 14.74
N ALA A 532 17.90 -36.46 14.57
CA ALA A 532 16.97 -37.52 14.21
C ALA A 532 15.93 -37.08 13.18
N ILE A 533 15.41 -38.03 12.41
CA ILE A 533 14.32 -37.81 11.45
C ILE A 533 13.19 -38.83 11.66
N TYR A 534 12.01 -38.51 11.12
CA TYR A 534 10.98 -39.51 10.90
C TYR A 534 11.30 -40.35 9.67
N ARG A 535 11.16 -41.67 9.80
CA ARG A 535 11.16 -42.59 8.66
C ARG A 535 10.01 -43.59 8.78
N GLU A 536 9.32 -43.81 7.67
CA GLU A 536 8.31 -44.84 7.56
C GLU A 536 8.98 -46.19 7.27
N ARG A 537 8.75 -47.17 8.15
CA ARG A 537 9.25 -48.54 7.96
C ARG A 537 8.22 -49.56 8.45
N PRO A 538 8.20 -50.78 7.88
CA PRO A 538 7.33 -51.84 8.37
C PRO A 538 7.74 -52.26 9.78
N VAL A 539 6.80 -52.17 10.73
CA VAL A 539 6.94 -52.68 12.09
C VAL A 539 5.86 -53.75 12.28
N PHE A 540 6.28 -55.01 12.39
CA PHE A 540 5.38 -56.18 12.34
C PHE A 540 4.48 -56.22 11.09
N GLY A 541 5.03 -55.84 9.93
CA GLY A 541 4.31 -55.84 8.64
C GLY A 541 3.40 -54.64 8.40
N ILE A 542 3.23 -53.75 9.38
CA ILE A 542 2.43 -52.53 9.26
C ILE A 542 3.38 -51.34 9.08
N PRO A 543 3.24 -50.51 8.03
CA PRO A 543 3.99 -49.28 7.92
C PRO A 543 3.78 -48.40 9.16
N ARG A 544 4.86 -48.09 9.86
CA ARG A 544 4.85 -47.18 11.00
C ARG A 544 5.95 -46.13 10.84
N LYS A 545 5.59 -44.88 11.11
CA LYS A 545 6.57 -43.79 11.25
C LYS A 545 7.33 -44.00 12.56
N VAL A 546 8.64 -44.19 12.47
CA VAL A 546 9.54 -44.30 13.61
C VAL A 546 10.57 -43.19 13.56
N ILE A 547 11.08 -42.80 14.73
CA ILE A 547 12.25 -41.91 14.79
C ILE A 547 13.50 -42.73 14.45
N GLU A 548 14.31 -42.24 13.52
CA GLU A 548 15.62 -42.79 13.20
C GLU A 548 16.69 -41.76 13.59
N PRO A 549 17.62 -42.11 14.51
CA PRO A 549 18.76 -41.25 14.79
C PRO A 549 19.71 -41.26 13.59
N LEU A 550 20.11 -40.08 13.15
CA LEU A 550 21.14 -39.88 12.13
C LEU A 550 22.48 -39.49 12.75
N SER A 551 22.46 -38.71 13.84
CA SER A 551 23.67 -38.30 14.56
C SER A 551 23.35 -38.12 16.04
N THR A 552 23.86 -39.02 16.88
CA THR A 552 23.75 -38.95 18.34
C THR A 552 24.58 -37.81 18.92
N PHE A 553 24.37 -37.46 20.20
CA PHE A 553 25.19 -36.43 20.86
C PHE A 553 26.67 -36.83 20.95
N GLN A 554 26.95 -38.14 21.11
CA GLN A 554 28.32 -38.64 21.10
C GLN A 554 28.96 -38.51 19.72
N GLU A 555 28.25 -38.86 18.64
CA GLU A 555 28.77 -38.69 17.27
C GLU A 555 28.95 -37.22 16.92
N THR A 556 28.04 -36.35 17.35
CA THR A 556 28.16 -34.88 17.20
C THR A 556 29.43 -34.36 17.88
N ARG A 557 29.75 -34.87 19.08
CA ARG A 557 30.99 -34.55 19.80
C ARG A 557 32.22 -34.98 18.99
N LEU A 558 32.21 -36.19 18.44
CA LEU A 558 33.33 -36.71 17.64
C LEU A 558 33.54 -35.90 16.36
N MET A 559 32.47 -35.50 15.67
CA MET A 559 32.55 -34.62 14.50
C MET A 559 33.20 -33.27 14.84
N ALA A 560 32.84 -32.69 15.98
CA ALA A 560 33.43 -31.44 16.43
C ALA A 560 34.90 -31.59 16.82
N ASP A 561 35.26 -32.67 17.52
CA ASP A 561 36.65 -33.03 17.85
C ASP A 561 37.49 -33.10 16.56
N GLU A 562 37.04 -33.87 15.57
CA GLU A 562 37.73 -34.06 14.29
C GLU A 562 37.93 -32.74 13.52
N LEU A 563 36.92 -31.87 13.49
CA LEU A 563 37.01 -30.58 12.80
C LEU A 563 37.98 -29.61 13.49
N VAL A 564 37.95 -29.55 14.82
CA VAL A 564 38.85 -28.69 15.59
C VAL A 564 40.29 -29.21 15.49
N GLU A 565 40.50 -30.54 15.57
CA GLU A 565 41.80 -31.17 15.34
C GLU A 565 42.34 -30.94 13.91
N ALA A 566 41.45 -30.88 12.91
CA ALA A 566 41.78 -30.52 11.53
C ALA A 566 42.10 -29.02 11.33
N GLY A 567 41.97 -28.19 12.38
CA GLY A 567 42.36 -26.78 12.37
C GLY A 567 41.22 -25.78 12.23
N VAL A 568 39.96 -26.20 12.39
CA VAL A 568 38.82 -25.25 12.44
C VAL A 568 38.83 -24.52 13.78
N ALA A 569 39.16 -23.22 13.74
CA ALA A 569 39.35 -22.41 14.95
C ALA A 569 38.07 -21.75 15.52
N ASP A 570 37.03 -21.57 14.72
CA ASP A 570 35.71 -21.03 15.13
C ASP A 570 34.62 -21.92 14.52
N LEU A 571 34.11 -22.87 15.32
CA LEU A 571 33.06 -23.81 14.93
C LEU A 571 31.74 -23.42 15.59
N ARG A 572 30.70 -23.20 14.78
CA ARG A 572 29.34 -22.87 15.23
C ARG A 572 28.39 -23.97 14.78
N LEU A 573 27.97 -24.80 15.72
CA LEU A 573 27.18 -25.99 15.45
C LEU A 573 25.70 -25.70 15.67
N ARG A 574 24.89 -25.83 14.62
CA ARG A 574 23.43 -25.88 14.71
C ARG A 574 23.00 -27.33 14.84
N LEU A 575 22.32 -27.66 15.93
CA LEU A 575 21.82 -29.01 16.17
C LEU A 575 20.32 -29.06 15.88
N SER A 576 19.96 -29.63 14.73
CA SER A 576 18.58 -29.81 14.28
C SER A 576 18.03 -31.16 14.69
N GLY A 577 16.73 -31.25 15.00
CA GLY A 577 16.08 -32.53 15.30
C GLY A 577 16.51 -33.22 16.60
N TRP A 578 16.96 -32.45 17.59
CA TRP A 578 17.32 -32.94 18.93
C TRP A 578 16.11 -33.12 19.86
N LEU A 579 15.00 -32.45 19.56
CA LEU A 579 13.74 -32.57 20.30
C LEU A 579 13.02 -33.88 19.95
N ALA A 580 12.20 -34.37 20.88
CA ALA A 580 11.37 -35.54 20.69
C ALA A 580 10.49 -35.37 19.45
N GLY A 581 10.57 -36.34 18.53
CA GLY A 581 9.99 -36.21 17.20
C GLY A 581 11.01 -35.88 16.10
N GLY A 582 12.29 -35.68 16.44
CA GLY A 582 13.34 -35.45 15.45
C GLY A 582 13.18 -34.09 14.75
N LEU A 583 13.57 -34.00 13.48
CA LEU A 583 13.64 -32.76 12.72
C LEU A 583 12.32 -31.95 12.74
N GLU A 584 11.18 -32.62 12.60
CA GLU A 584 9.87 -31.96 12.65
C GLU A 584 9.39 -31.65 14.07
N HIS A 585 9.85 -32.45 15.05
CA HIS A 585 9.54 -32.43 16.49
C HIS A 585 8.05 -32.32 16.91
N ASP A 586 7.76 -32.77 18.13
CA ASP A 586 6.46 -32.53 18.79
C ASP A 586 6.29 -31.04 19.15
N TYR A 587 5.06 -30.63 19.49
CA TYR A 587 4.77 -29.24 19.87
C TYR A 587 5.62 -28.81 21.09
N PRO A 588 6.48 -27.77 20.96
CA PRO A 588 7.54 -27.48 21.92
C PRO A 588 7.04 -26.70 23.15
N VAL A 589 6.04 -27.23 23.87
CA VAL A 589 5.52 -26.63 25.13
C VAL A 589 6.57 -26.63 26.23
N GLY A 590 7.52 -27.56 26.16
CA GLY A 590 8.63 -27.73 27.07
C GLY A 590 9.73 -28.53 26.38
N VAL A 591 10.90 -28.61 26.99
CA VAL A 591 12.05 -29.27 26.37
C VAL A 591 12.01 -30.77 26.63
N LYS A 592 11.82 -31.54 25.54
CA LYS A 592 11.87 -33.00 25.56
C LYS A 592 12.94 -33.47 24.59
N VAL A 593 14.05 -33.95 25.11
CA VAL A 593 15.15 -34.49 24.30
C VAL A 593 14.76 -35.82 23.64
N GLU A 594 15.13 -36.03 22.38
CA GLU A 594 14.93 -37.29 21.68
C GLU A 594 15.80 -38.40 22.29
N LYS A 595 15.13 -39.39 22.90
CA LYS A 595 15.78 -40.45 23.68
C LYS A 595 16.75 -41.30 22.88
N LYS A 596 16.57 -41.35 21.55
CA LYS A 596 17.49 -42.10 20.66
C LYS A 596 18.83 -41.40 20.43
N LEU A 597 18.94 -40.11 20.75
CA LEU A 597 20.18 -39.34 20.61
C LEU A 597 21.00 -39.31 21.90
N GLY A 598 20.34 -39.47 23.04
CA GLY A 598 20.92 -39.45 24.38
C GLY A 598 19.95 -38.89 25.42
N THR A 599 20.49 -38.48 26.56
CA THR A 599 19.77 -37.81 27.65
C THR A 599 19.99 -36.29 27.64
N ALA A 600 19.20 -35.56 28.43
CA ALA A 600 19.43 -34.13 28.67
C ALA A 600 20.82 -33.83 29.28
N GLY A 601 21.33 -34.73 30.13
CA GLY A 601 22.68 -34.65 30.67
C GLY A 601 23.75 -34.83 29.59
N ASP A 602 23.53 -35.74 28.64
CA ASP A 602 24.46 -35.94 27.51
C ASP A 602 24.50 -34.72 26.58
N LEU A 603 23.36 -34.05 26.36
CA LEU A 603 23.31 -32.78 25.61
C LEU A 603 24.04 -31.66 26.35
N SER A 604 23.86 -31.54 27.67
CA SER A 604 24.58 -30.57 28.50
C SER A 604 26.10 -30.85 28.50
N ALA A 605 26.49 -32.12 28.52
CA ALA A 605 27.88 -32.55 28.40
C ALA A 605 28.48 -32.24 27.02
N LEU A 606 27.70 -32.42 25.95
CA LEU A 606 28.09 -31.98 24.59
C LEU A 606 28.33 -30.47 24.56
N ASN A 607 27.42 -29.65 25.11
CA ASN A 607 27.59 -28.20 25.16
C ASN A 607 28.88 -27.81 25.91
N ALA A 608 29.08 -28.34 27.12
CA ALA A 608 30.27 -28.06 27.92
C ALA A 608 31.58 -28.53 27.26
N HIS A 609 31.51 -29.59 26.43
CA HIS A 609 32.65 -30.05 25.63
C HIS A 609 32.96 -29.09 24.48
N LEU A 610 31.94 -28.66 23.74
CA LEU A 610 32.10 -27.69 22.65
C LEU A 610 32.65 -26.35 23.17
N GLU A 611 32.18 -25.86 24.31
CA GLU A 611 32.70 -24.64 24.94
C GLU A 611 34.21 -24.76 25.25
N LYS A 612 34.68 -25.93 25.70
CA LYS A 612 36.11 -26.17 25.96
C LYS A 612 36.96 -26.16 24.69
N LEU A 613 36.37 -26.56 23.56
CA LEU A 613 37.01 -26.48 22.25
C LEU A 613 36.96 -25.07 21.63
N GLY A 614 36.28 -24.12 22.26
CA GLY A 614 36.00 -22.81 21.67
C GLY A 614 34.91 -22.84 20.60
N ALA A 615 34.12 -23.91 20.52
CA ALA A 615 32.98 -24.05 19.63
C ALA A 615 31.67 -23.64 20.33
N SER A 616 30.66 -23.24 19.56
CA SER A 616 29.33 -22.85 20.06
C SER A 616 28.25 -23.81 19.58
N LEU A 617 27.27 -24.11 20.45
CA LEU A 617 26.11 -24.94 20.13
C LEU A 617 24.83 -24.10 20.08
N PHE A 618 24.10 -24.22 18.98
CA PHE A 618 22.79 -23.61 18.77
C PHE A 618 21.75 -24.71 18.66
N ALA A 619 20.93 -24.86 19.69
CA ALA A 619 19.83 -25.82 19.69
C ALA A 619 18.67 -25.29 18.83
N ASP A 620 18.32 -26.02 17.77
CA ASP A 620 17.30 -25.59 16.82
C ASP A 620 15.88 -25.91 17.29
N VAL A 621 14.97 -24.95 17.12
CA VAL A 621 13.55 -25.12 17.44
C VAL A 621 12.66 -24.41 16.40
N GLY A 622 11.59 -25.08 15.99
CA GLY A 622 10.55 -24.54 15.11
C GLY A 622 9.27 -24.23 15.87
N PHE A 623 8.98 -22.95 16.12
CA PHE A 623 7.74 -22.55 16.80
C PHE A 623 6.55 -22.33 15.86
N LEU A 624 6.79 -21.80 14.66
CA LEU A 624 5.72 -21.25 13.82
C LEU A 624 4.92 -22.31 13.04
N ASN A 625 5.51 -23.48 12.79
CA ASN A 625 4.87 -24.58 12.07
C ASN A 625 4.84 -25.82 12.97
N VAL A 626 3.65 -26.41 13.11
CA VAL A 626 3.43 -27.58 13.98
C VAL A 626 2.94 -28.76 13.12
N PRO A 627 3.70 -29.86 13.04
CA PRO A 627 3.32 -31.01 12.22
C PRO A 627 1.94 -31.59 12.58
N GLU A 628 1.21 -32.14 11.60
CA GLU A 628 -0.15 -32.71 11.78
C GLU A 628 -0.29 -33.64 13.00
N ARG A 629 0.72 -34.49 13.22
CA ARG A 629 0.73 -35.53 14.28
C ARG A 629 1.48 -35.11 15.53
N ALA A 630 1.87 -33.85 15.66
CA ALA A 630 2.63 -33.35 16.81
C ALA A 630 1.81 -33.52 18.09
N ARG A 631 2.41 -34.18 19.10
CA ARG A 631 1.73 -34.42 20.37
C ARG A 631 1.64 -33.13 21.19
N GLY A 632 0.52 -32.97 21.90
CA GLY A 632 0.29 -31.83 22.81
C GLY A 632 -0.20 -30.55 22.13
N PHE A 633 -0.38 -30.55 20.80
CA PHE A 633 -0.95 -29.42 20.08
C PHE A 633 -2.48 -29.47 20.06
N SER A 634 -3.12 -28.33 20.32
CA SER A 634 -4.57 -28.19 20.22
C SER A 634 -4.91 -27.38 18.98
N VAL A 635 -5.20 -28.05 17.86
CA VAL A 635 -5.49 -27.40 16.56
C VAL A 635 -6.58 -26.33 16.69
N ARG A 636 -7.68 -26.65 17.38
CA ARG A 636 -8.80 -25.73 17.60
C ARG A 636 -8.37 -24.44 18.32
N ARG A 637 -7.47 -24.53 19.31
CA ARG A 637 -7.09 -23.38 20.16
C ARG A 637 -5.87 -22.63 19.65
N ASN A 638 -4.88 -23.35 19.13
CA ASN A 638 -3.53 -22.83 18.94
C ASN A 638 -3.15 -22.61 17.47
N ALA A 639 -3.88 -23.19 16.51
CA ALA A 639 -3.60 -22.95 15.10
C ALA A 639 -4.23 -21.63 14.64
N SER A 640 -3.55 -20.91 13.74
CA SER A 640 -4.13 -19.79 13.00
C SER A 640 -5.32 -20.25 12.16
N ARG A 641 -6.14 -19.27 11.75
CA ARG A 641 -7.18 -19.45 10.75
C ARG A 641 -6.79 -18.83 9.43
N PHE A 642 -7.16 -19.52 8.35
CA PHE A 642 -7.19 -18.93 7.02
C PHE A 642 -8.19 -17.78 6.98
N LEU A 643 -8.07 -16.89 6.00
CA LEU A 643 -9.09 -15.86 5.77
C LEU A 643 -10.48 -16.45 5.53
N THR A 644 -10.55 -17.64 4.92
CA THR A 644 -11.77 -18.45 4.75
C THR A 644 -12.27 -19.09 6.05
N ARG A 645 -11.61 -18.83 7.19
CA ARG A 645 -11.89 -19.31 8.56
C ARG A 645 -11.56 -20.78 8.82
N GLU A 646 -11.06 -21.48 7.83
CA GLU A 646 -10.53 -22.84 7.98
C GLU A 646 -9.22 -22.83 8.77
N ILE A 647 -8.74 -24.00 9.19
CA ILE A 647 -7.46 -24.09 9.91
C ILE A 647 -6.30 -23.82 8.93
N ALA A 648 -5.43 -22.87 9.27
CA ALA A 648 -4.28 -22.55 8.44
C ALA A 648 -3.26 -23.69 8.43
N GLN A 649 -2.87 -24.12 7.23
CA GLN A 649 -1.98 -25.24 6.98
C GLN A 649 -0.95 -24.86 5.89
N VAL A 650 0.29 -25.30 6.10
CA VAL A 650 1.37 -25.24 5.11
C VAL A 650 1.68 -26.65 4.67
N TYR A 651 1.53 -26.90 3.38
CA TYR A 651 1.80 -28.20 2.77
C TYR A 651 3.26 -28.27 2.31
N ARG A 652 3.79 -29.50 2.28
CA ARG A 652 5.08 -29.74 1.62
C ARG A 652 4.89 -29.67 0.10
N ILE A 653 5.87 -29.05 -0.56
CA ILE A 653 5.95 -29.04 -2.01
C ILE A 653 6.57 -30.35 -2.46
N ASP A 654 5.91 -31.03 -3.39
CA ASP A 654 6.54 -32.08 -4.18
C ASP A 654 7.46 -31.42 -5.21
N VAL A 655 8.77 -31.59 -5.02
CA VAL A 655 9.80 -30.97 -5.86
C VAL A 655 9.77 -31.50 -7.30
N ALA A 656 9.22 -32.71 -7.53
CA ALA A 656 9.11 -33.29 -8.87
C ALA A 656 7.96 -32.67 -9.68
N THR A 657 6.87 -32.27 -9.01
CA THR A 657 5.66 -31.77 -9.68
C THR A 657 5.44 -30.27 -9.48
N ASN A 658 6.12 -29.64 -8.51
CA ASN A 658 5.88 -28.28 -8.01
C ASN A 658 4.46 -28.04 -7.47
N TYR A 659 3.69 -29.10 -7.24
CA TYR A 659 2.41 -29.01 -6.54
C TYR A 659 2.65 -29.15 -5.04
N TYR A 660 1.87 -28.40 -4.27
CA TYR A 660 1.70 -28.72 -2.86
C TYR A 660 0.88 -29.99 -2.79
N GLU A 661 1.29 -30.98 -2.00
CA GLU A 661 0.61 -32.27 -1.91
C GLU A 661 -0.55 -32.18 -0.89
N PRO A 662 -1.80 -31.87 -1.30
CA PRO A 662 -2.88 -31.58 -0.35
C PRO A 662 -3.55 -32.87 0.14
N GLN A 663 -3.33 -33.97 -0.61
CA GLN A 663 -3.86 -35.31 -0.33
C GLN A 663 -2.89 -36.18 0.49
N GLY A 664 -1.71 -35.66 0.81
CA GLY A 664 -0.69 -36.36 1.61
C GLY A 664 -0.76 -36.04 3.10
N ASP A 665 -0.11 -36.87 3.91
CA ASP A 665 0.06 -36.70 5.35
C ASP A 665 1.13 -35.64 5.74
N LEU A 666 1.57 -34.82 4.79
CA LEU A 666 2.77 -33.98 4.93
C LEU A 666 2.41 -32.49 4.90
N TYR A 667 1.72 -32.05 5.95
CA TYR A 667 1.47 -30.64 6.22
C TYR A 667 1.76 -30.29 7.69
N SER A 668 1.95 -29.00 7.93
CA SER A 668 2.04 -28.42 9.26
C SER A 668 0.94 -27.39 9.46
N TYR A 669 0.39 -27.34 10.67
CA TYR A 669 -0.46 -26.24 11.11
C TYR A 669 0.38 -24.98 11.30
N VAL A 670 -0.16 -23.83 10.90
CA VAL A 670 0.42 -22.53 11.23
C VAL A 670 0.06 -22.19 12.68
N LEU A 671 1.05 -21.88 13.52
CA LEU A 671 0.82 -21.44 14.90
C LEU A 671 0.20 -20.04 14.93
N SER A 672 -0.85 -19.86 15.72
CA SER A 672 -1.42 -18.54 16.00
C SER A 672 -0.38 -17.67 16.74
N PRO A 673 -0.10 -16.44 16.27
CA PRO A 673 0.78 -15.52 16.99
C PRO A 673 0.31 -15.27 18.43
N ALA A 674 -1.00 -15.34 18.70
CA ALA A 674 -1.57 -15.12 20.03
C ALA A 674 -0.96 -16.02 21.11
N VAL A 675 -0.61 -17.26 20.75
CA VAL A 675 -0.11 -18.26 21.70
C VAL A 675 1.42 -18.32 21.75
N LEU A 676 2.11 -17.63 20.82
CA LEU A 676 3.55 -17.71 20.67
C LEU A 676 4.32 -17.24 21.92
N PRO A 677 4.01 -16.09 22.55
CA PRO A 677 4.74 -15.65 23.74
C PRO A 677 4.69 -16.68 24.87
N GLY A 678 3.49 -17.15 25.22
CA GLY A 678 3.31 -18.13 26.28
C GLY A 678 3.87 -19.52 25.94
N LEU A 679 4.00 -19.87 24.65
CA LEU A 679 4.70 -21.08 24.22
C LEU A 679 6.20 -20.95 24.46
N VAL A 680 6.81 -19.86 24.02
CA VAL A 680 8.24 -19.58 24.18
C VAL A 680 8.61 -19.45 25.66
N ASP A 681 7.78 -18.79 26.48
CA ASP A 681 8.03 -18.66 27.93
C ASP A 681 8.13 -20.02 28.62
N ARG A 682 7.25 -20.97 28.28
CA ARG A 682 7.29 -22.32 28.86
C ARG A 682 8.46 -23.14 28.32
N PHE A 683 8.77 -23.02 27.03
CA PHE A 683 9.92 -23.69 26.44
C PHE A 683 11.24 -23.22 27.08
N THR A 684 11.40 -21.91 27.24
CA THR A 684 12.61 -21.30 27.80
C THR A 684 12.78 -21.60 29.29
N GLN A 685 11.70 -21.79 30.05
CA GLN A 685 11.78 -22.29 31.44
C GLN A 685 12.54 -23.60 31.55
N ASP A 686 12.20 -24.58 30.70
CA ASP A 686 12.91 -25.86 30.69
C ASP A 686 14.32 -25.74 30.09
N LEU A 687 14.49 -24.88 29.08
CA LEU A 687 15.77 -24.66 28.41
C LEU A 687 16.87 -24.15 29.35
N ARG A 688 16.50 -23.30 30.34
CA ARG A 688 17.42 -22.81 31.38
C ARG A 688 18.08 -23.92 32.19
N HIS A 689 17.50 -25.12 32.24
CA HIS A 689 18.05 -26.27 32.95
C HIS A 689 19.09 -27.08 32.15
N LEU A 690 19.33 -26.73 30.89
CA LEU A 690 20.27 -27.45 30.01
C LEU A 690 21.61 -26.73 29.81
N ASP A 691 21.82 -25.60 30.48
CA ASP A 691 23.02 -24.76 30.36
C ASP A 691 23.38 -24.37 28.91
N LEU A 692 22.39 -24.33 28.02
CA LEU A 692 22.56 -23.97 26.61
C LEU A 692 22.56 -22.45 26.45
N ARG A 693 23.58 -21.93 25.75
CA ARG A 693 23.72 -20.49 25.47
C ARG A 693 23.19 -20.08 24.10
N GLY A 694 23.18 -20.98 23.12
CA GLY A 694 22.77 -20.68 21.76
C GLY A 694 21.42 -21.34 21.39
N VAL A 695 20.56 -20.59 20.72
CA VAL A 695 19.28 -21.09 20.18
C VAL A 695 19.16 -20.72 18.71
N SER A 696 18.75 -21.69 17.88
CA SER A 696 18.40 -21.44 16.48
C SER A 696 16.89 -21.43 16.28
N LEU A 697 16.38 -20.32 15.75
CA LEU A 697 14.96 -20.09 15.51
C LEU A 697 14.67 -20.34 14.03
N ARG A 698 14.25 -21.58 13.74
CA ARG A 698 14.18 -22.11 12.36
C ARG A 698 13.36 -21.25 11.40
N TYR A 699 12.17 -20.81 11.83
CA TYR A 699 11.16 -20.19 10.97
C TYR A 699 10.97 -18.68 11.19
N MET A 700 11.42 -18.13 12.31
CA MET A 700 11.07 -16.75 12.71
C MET A 700 11.69 -15.67 11.79
N GLY A 701 12.81 -15.97 11.12
CA GLY A 701 13.41 -15.08 10.12
C GLY A 701 12.94 -15.31 8.68
N GLU A 702 11.96 -16.19 8.46
CA GLU A 702 11.48 -16.56 7.11
C GLU A 702 9.95 -16.58 6.98
N GLN A 703 9.22 -16.59 8.08
CA GLN A 703 7.77 -16.65 8.08
C GLN A 703 7.16 -15.62 9.03
N LEU A 704 6.10 -14.98 8.57
CA LEU A 704 5.30 -14.04 9.33
C LEU A 704 3.83 -14.20 8.91
N ASN A 705 3.01 -14.72 9.82
CA ASN A 705 1.66 -15.19 9.53
C ASN A 705 0.63 -14.55 10.46
N SER A 706 -0.55 -14.24 9.91
CA SER A 706 -1.68 -13.68 10.66
C SER A 706 -2.53 -14.77 11.34
N ASP A 707 -3.56 -14.37 12.08
CA ASP A 707 -4.65 -15.25 12.53
C ASP A 707 -6.02 -14.62 12.26
N PHE A 708 -6.68 -15.04 11.16
CA PHE A 708 -7.91 -14.44 10.67
C PHE A 708 -9.15 -14.92 11.44
N ARG A 709 -9.35 -14.36 12.64
CA ARG A 709 -10.54 -14.61 13.46
C ARG A 709 -11.73 -13.77 12.99
N PRO A 710 -12.97 -14.30 13.13
CA PRO A 710 -14.16 -13.60 12.70
C PRO A 710 -14.52 -12.41 13.60
N ASP A 711 -14.18 -12.50 14.88
CA ASP A 711 -14.30 -11.37 15.82
C ASP A 711 -13.12 -10.41 15.57
N PRO A 712 -13.38 -9.12 15.25
CA PRO A 712 -12.33 -8.11 15.06
C PRO A 712 -11.35 -7.98 16.23
N GLU A 713 -11.80 -8.29 17.46
CA GLU A 713 -10.97 -8.22 18.67
C GLU A 713 -10.02 -9.42 18.82
N ASP A 714 -10.42 -10.58 18.29
CA ASP A 714 -9.59 -11.79 18.28
C ASP A 714 -8.66 -11.87 17.06
N LEU A 715 -8.91 -11.04 16.03
CA LEU A 715 -8.10 -10.97 14.82
C LEU A 715 -6.71 -10.45 15.14
N ILE A 716 -5.70 -11.22 14.76
CA ILE A 716 -4.31 -10.77 14.76
C ILE A 716 -3.92 -10.50 13.31
N ASP A 717 -3.87 -9.22 12.97
CA ASP A 717 -3.36 -8.78 11.67
C ASP A 717 -1.84 -8.97 11.58
N ARG A 718 -1.30 -8.86 10.35
CA ARG A 718 0.10 -9.19 10.10
C ARG A 718 1.09 -8.23 10.79
N GLN A 719 0.69 -6.98 11.05
CA GLN A 719 1.52 -6.02 11.77
C GLN A 719 1.56 -6.35 13.25
N GLN A 720 0.43 -6.72 13.85
CA GLN A 720 0.36 -7.23 15.22
C GLN A 720 1.17 -8.52 15.37
N ALA A 721 1.09 -9.43 14.40
CA ALA A 721 1.91 -10.64 14.40
C ALA A 721 3.42 -10.31 14.39
N LYS A 722 3.85 -9.30 13.63
CA LYS A 722 5.25 -8.85 13.60
C LYS A 722 5.68 -8.33 14.98
N ALA A 723 4.86 -7.50 15.61
CA ALA A 723 5.14 -6.98 16.95
C ALA A 723 5.27 -8.12 17.97
N ILE A 724 4.36 -9.10 17.94
CA ILE A 724 4.41 -10.27 18.83
C ILE A 724 5.70 -11.09 18.62
N VAL A 725 6.08 -11.35 17.37
CA VAL A 725 7.31 -12.10 17.05
C VAL A 725 8.54 -11.31 17.51
N LEU A 726 8.60 -10.01 17.20
CA LEU A 726 9.70 -9.13 17.59
C LEU A 726 9.88 -9.09 19.10
N ASP A 727 8.81 -8.83 19.86
CA ASP A 727 8.83 -8.78 21.32
C ASP A 727 9.25 -10.13 21.92
N THR A 728 8.81 -11.24 21.32
CA THR A 728 9.18 -12.59 21.77
C THR A 728 10.66 -12.87 21.52
N VAL A 729 11.19 -12.51 20.35
CA VAL A 729 12.61 -12.70 20.01
C VAL A 729 13.49 -11.77 20.85
N ALA A 730 13.08 -10.52 21.07
CA ALA A 730 13.79 -9.57 21.92
C ALA A 730 13.94 -10.11 23.35
N LYS A 731 12.88 -10.69 23.94
CA LYS A 731 12.96 -11.34 25.25
C LYS A 731 13.91 -12.54 25.27
N MET A 732 13.97 -13.33 24.20
CA MET A 732 14.93 -14.44 24.10
C MET A 732 16.36 -13.94 23.96
N HIS A 733 16.57 -12.83 23.25
CA HIS A 733 17.89 -12.23 23.02
C HIS A 733 18.56 -11.78 24.32
N ASP A 734 17.78 -11.39 25.34
CA ASP A 734 18.31 -10.98 26.65
C ASP A 734 19.05 -12.12 27.40
N GLU A 735 18.73 -13.38 27.10
CA GLU A 735 19.26 -14.56 27.80
C GLU A 735 20.07 -15.50 26.89
N TRP A 736 19.80 -15.54 25.57
CA TRP A 736 20.41 -16.48 24.63
C TRP A 736 21.06 -15.79 23.42
N ASP A 737 22.13 -16.38 22.92
CA ASP A 737 22.70 -16.02 21.61
C ASP A 737 21.83 -16.61 20.49
N LEU A 738 21.23 -15.73 19.70
CA LEU A 738 20.21 -16.12 18.73
C LEU A 738 20.76 -16.27 17.31
N MET A 739 20.43 -17.41 16.73
CA MET A 739 20.62 -17.74 15.33
C MET A 739 19.26 -17.81 14.63
N VAL A 740 19.16 -17.18 13.45
CA VAL A 740 17.94 -17.21 12.63
C VAL A 740 18.27 -17.64 11.22
N THR A 741 17.31 -18.32 10.57
CA THR A 741 17.39 -18.56 9.12
C THR A 741 16.83 -17.34 8.39
N GLY A 742 17.51 -16.90 7.33
CA GLY A 742 17.07 -15.89 6.38
C GLY A 742 17.17 -14.44 6.87
N GLY A 743 16.66 -14.14 8.08
CA GLY A 743 16.79 -12.83 8.75
C GLY A 743 15.96 -11.71 8.11
N PHE A 744 14.73 -11.54 8.58
CA PHE A 744 13.93 -10.34 8.27
C PHE A 744 14.48 -9.08 8.97
N ALA A 745 14.32 -7.92 8.33
CA ALA A 745 14.87 -6.65 8.82
C ALA A 745 14.53 -6.34 10.28
N TYR A 746 13.29 -6.60 10.71
CA TYR A 746 12.85 -6.31 12.08
C TYR A 746 13.55 -7.18 13.14
N LEU A 747 14.17 -8.31 12.77
CA LEU A 747 14.92 -9.18 13.69
C LEU A 747 16.41 -8.85 13.76
N LEU A 748 16.94 -8.03 12.85
CA LEU A 748 18.36 -7.69 12.81
C LEU A 748 18.90 -7.13 14.14
N PRO A 749 18.15 -6.29 14.90
CA PRO A 749 18.66 -5.78 16.18
C PRO A 749 18.82 -6.83 17.28
N HIS A 750 18.16 -7.99 17.15
CA HIS A 750 18.10 -9.03 18.18
C HIS A 750 18.77 -10.34 17.75
N THR A 751 19.50 -10.33 16.64
CA THR A 751 20.11 -11.54 16.08
C THR A 751 21.57 -11.32 15.74
N ARG A 752 22.41 -12.31 16.08
CA ARG A 752 23.86 -12.25 15.83
C ARG A 752 24.29 -13.15 14.68
N HIS A 753 23.52 -14.21 14.42
CA HIS A 753 23.82 -15.21 13.40
C HIS A 753 22.64 -15.34 12.44
N ILE A 754 22.89 -15.10 11.15
CA ILE A 754 21.90 -15.25 10.08
C ILE A 754 22.40 -16.31 9.11
N LEU A 755 21.67 -17.41 9.01
CA LEU A 755 21.95 -18.50 8.07
C LEU A 755 21.12 -18.33 6.79
N ASN A 756 21.55 -18.97 5.70
CA ASN A 756 20.81 -18.99 4.43
C ASN A 756 20.42 -17.59 3.93
N VAL A 757 21.34 -16.63 4.09
CA VAL A 757 21.22 -15.34 3.44
C VAL A 757 21.25 -15.56 1.92
N PRO A 758 20.28 -15.03 1.16
CA PRO A 758 20.22 -15.22 -0.28
C PRO A 758 21.46 -14.65 -0.97
N LEU A 759 21.96 -15.34 -1.97
CA LEU A 759 23.11 -14.91 -2.77
C LEU A 759 22.70 -14.36 -4.14
N GLU A 760 21.49 -14.67 -4.59
CA GLU A 760 20.93 -14.32 -5.89
C GLU A 760 19.51 -13.76 -5.70
N SER A 761 18.94 -13.19 -6.76
CA SER A 761 17.53 -12.79 -6.80
C SER A 761 16.63 -13.94 -7.29
N SER A 762 15.33 -13.69 -7.38
CA SER A 762 14.36 -14.63 -7.96
C SER A 762 14.57 -14.88 -9.46
N GLY A 763 15.41 -14.07 -10.14
CA GLY A 763 15.62 -14.16 -11.58
C GLY A 763 14.40 -13.78 -12.43
N PHE A 764 13.53 -12.88 -11.95
CA PHE A 764 12.40 -12.41 -12.76
C PHE A 764 12.90 -11.78 -14.05
N SER A 765 12.17 -12.01 -15.16
CA SER A 765 12.61 -11.56 -16.49
C SER A 765 12.89 -10.06 -16.61
N ILE A 766 12.26 -9.21 -15.78
CA ILE A 766 12.50 -7.77 -15.76
C ILE A 766 13.86 -7.40 -15.13
N LEU A 767 14.40 -8.20 -14.22
CA LEU A 767 15.67 -7.99 -13.53
C LEU A 767 16.85 -8.13 -14.51
N ASP A 768 17.88 -7.30 -14.31
CA ASP A 768 19.07 -7.24 -15.16
C ASP A 768 20.34 -7.74 -14.45
N GLU A 769 20.48 -7.49 -13.15
CA GLU A 769 21.70 -7.80 -12.40
C GLU A 769 21.39 -8.09 -10.92
N ASP A 770 22.05 -9.11 -10.37
CA ASP A 770 22.04 -9.41 -8.92
C ASP A 770 23.14 -8.60 -8.23
N VAL A 771 22.79 -7.96 -7.11
CA VAL A 771 23.72 -7.17 -6.30
C VAL A 771 23.70 -7.64 -4.86
N PRO A 772 24.85 -7.64 -4.14
CA PRO A 772 24.94 -8.12 -2.77
C PRO A 772 24.43 -7.06 -1.76
N PHE A 773 23.27 -6.44 -2.02
CA PHE A 773 22.76 -5.33 -1.23
C PHE A 773 22.52 -5.75 0.23
N TYR A 774 21.88 -6.89 0.45
CA TYR A 774 21.63 -7.42 1.80
C TYR A 774 22.94 -7.60 2.56
N GLN A 775 23.95 -8.19 1.92
CA GLN A 775 25.28 -8.39 2.52
C GLN A 775 25.99 -7.07 2.78
N MET A 776 25.86 -6.08 1.89
CA MET A 776 26.45 -4.75 2.07
C MET A 776 25.86 -4.01 3.27
N VAL A 777 24.56 -4.18 3.52
CA VAL A 777 23.88 -3.59 4.68
C VAL A 777 24.36 -4.23 5.99
N LEU A 778 24.59 -5.54 6.00
CA LEU A 778 24.97 -6.28 7.22
C LEU A 778 26.47 -6.28 7.55
N ARG A 779 27.34 -5.78 6.67
CA ARG A 779 28.81 -5.96 6.78
C ARG A 779 29.56 -4.88 7.59
#